data_AF-A0A444TZU5-F1
#
_entry.id   AF-A0A444TZU5-F1
#
_cell.length_a   1.000
_cell.length_b   1.000
_cell.length_c   1.000
_cell.angle_alpha   90.00
_cell.angle_beta   90.00
_cell.angle_gamma   90.00
#
_symmetry.space_group_name_H-M   'P 1'
#
loop_
_entity.id
_entity.type
_entity.pdbx_description
1 polymer ?
#
loop_
_entity_poly.entity_id
_entity_poly.type
_entity_poly.pdbx_seq_one_letter_code
_entity_poly.pdbx_strand_id
1 'polypeptide(L)'
;MTIDQMHLLSLDVCLFLLALYGGIETCHGFNIDTRFPVVKEGQTSGSYFGFSVALHKQTEGAKRYLLLTGAPKEKAYPALKVNETGAVYYCPITTDTKDCTRVELVKNVNSAQEMVEDMWLGVTVASQGGPNGGRVLACGHRYVKILMSGSEEQRRMIGKCFVRGNNLSYDPDDDWQTHHYEVCNPANDMSSEGMCNMGIAGGMTETEVYIGTPGSFTWQGSVDVTWWNPEAFWDLYERKYPNTDDNNIYIGYSVREEKNVLHADKYTILAGAPRASHKGAVFLMDINTDIDIGFNTMLSGEQVGSYFGNSIAAADLNNDGWKDLLVGAPFYFDRKEEEGGAVYIFMNEGGVFQNTPTLVLKGVSGSGFGFAVASVGDINQDGFEDIAIGAPFDGSGKVFLYQSSKEGLSKEARQQVIDGSEIGTGGIKTFGYSINGGLDVDENSYPDILVGSLDDKIALLRARPVIQLSKTFTVSPRIVDPANCTNDSCIKVKLCLSYILSNGNTNFQNNITLKYRLEADADRRSPRVKFLKSSSPSVYRGFFSMPETKCQTIKLILTDNIQDKLRSIEFALNYSIYETKARSHRGIQSLDAFPVLSEEQNHQDTQEIHFQKECGADNKCRSNLQITAAFAAFSPEEELPSKAGKQVLQYSPDVKKLLLIVNVTNLCTNTREAEDAHQAILNITLPSTLQYSGVRSDNNIECHAEETVICELGNPFRSEQEETIRLIFEASGITLNTHQIEVMLQLSTQSEQDDLNPKPVVLLIQYSVQASFSVDKARQLTYFSGSVMGESAMKKAEDVGSPVEYTFNASSTNACEKTSYVFLRQELPVRLSNILKEINLLPDRYVQSLFDIMNFLDKSPDDHRILTAFTEALVKIRDRHNDVVPTMAQGVLEYKEAFGQDHISNQNVQYFLDRFYMSRISIRMLINQHTLIFDGTTNPAHPKTIGSIDPSCKVAEVVRDAYESAKFLCDQYYLGSPELEIEEINSKCQKEPISMVYVPSHLYHMLFELFKNAMRATVETHECSPSLPPIKVMVALGDEDLSLKMSDRGGGVPLRKIEKLFSYMYSTAPTPQVDHSERAPLAGFGYGLPISRLYAQYFQGDLQLYSVEGYGTDAVIYLKALSTDSIEKLPVYNKSAWRHYKVSQEADDWCVPSKEPLNLSVHRDSK
;
A
#
# COMPACT_ATOMS: atom_id res chain seq x y z
N MET A 1 17.47 28.88 42.21
CA MET A 1 16.22 29.10 41.47
C MET A 1 15.08 28.68 42.37
N THR A 2 14.17 29.61 42.67
CA THR A 2 13.09 29.49 43.65
C THR A 2 11.88 28.75 43.07
N ILE A 3 11.01 28.25 43.96
CA ILE A 3 9.77 27.51 43.69
C ILE A 3 8.81 28.26 42.73
N ASP A 4 8.99 29.57 42.54
CA ASP A 4 8.25 30.39 41.56
C ASP A 4 8.61 30.10 40.09
N GLN A 5 9.76 29.49 39.78
CA GLN A 5 10.12 29.14 38.40
C GLN A 5 9.48 27.83 37.90
N MET A 6 8.97 26.97 38.80
CA MET A 6 8.24 25.75 38.38
C MET A 6 6.80 26.06 37.95
N HIS A 7 6.19 27.14 38.44
CA HIS A 7 4.83 27.52 38.05
C HIS A 7 4.73 28.24 36.71
N LEU A 8 5.79 28.95 36.27
CA LEU A 8 5.84 29.58 34.94
C LEU A 8 6.09 28.56 33.83
N LEU A 9 6.96 27.56 34.04
CA LEU A 9 7.20 26.47 33.08
C LEU A 9 5.97 25.55 32.89
N SER A 10 5.15 25.39 33.92
CA SER A 10 3.91 24.61 33.82
C SER A 10 2.82 25.33 33.01
N LEU A 11 2.75 26.66 33.03
CA LEU A 11 1.78 27.40 32.23
C LEU A 11 2.20 27.50 30.77
N ASP A 12 3.49 27.72 30.48
CA ASP A 12 3.99 27.81 29.10
C ASP A 12 3.96 26.46 28.38
N VAL A 13 4.20 25.33 29.09
CA VAL A 13 4.04 23.99 28.51
C VAL A 13 2.57 23.64 28.29
N CYS A 14 1.65 24.13 29.14
CA CYS A 14 0.21 23.91 28.95
C CYS A 14 -0.36 24.80 27.84
N LEU A 15 0.17 26.02 27.66
CA LEU A 15 -0.15 26.91 26.52
C LEU A 15 0.47 26.41 25.21
N PHE A 16 1.66 25.80 25.24
CA PHE A 16 2.24 25.13 24.07
C PHE A 16 1.50 23.85 23.69
N LEU A 17 1.03 23.06 24.67
CA LEU A 17 0.19 21.88 24.43
C LEU A 17 -1.22 22.26 23.94
N LEU A 18 -1.80 23.37 24.42
CA LEU A 18 -3.06 23.92 23.90
C LEU A 18 -2.91 24.55 22.51
N ALA A 19 -1.73 25.11 22.17
CA ALA A 19 -1.44 25.61 20.83
C ALA A 19 -1.15 24.47 19.83
N LEU A 20 -0.54 23.36 20.27
CA LEU A 20 -0.33 22.15 19.47
C LEU A 20 -1.63 21.35 19.21
N TYR A 21 -2.63 21.47 20.09
CA TYR A 21 -3.99 20.94 19.84
C TYR A 21 -4.91 21.92 19.08
N GLY A 22 -4.48 23.15 18.83
CA GLY A 22 -5.27 24.19 18.17
C GLY A 22 -4.94 24.41 16.68
N GLY A 23 -4.12 23.56 16.07
CA GLY A 23 -3.54 23.79 14.74
C GLY A 23 -3.51 22.59 13.81
N ILE A 24 -4.31 21.55 14.06
CA ILE A 24 -4.74 20.65 13.00
C ILE A 24 -6.10 21.20 12.57
N GLU A 25 -6.11 22.05 11.55
CA GLU A 25 -7.32 22.18 10.73
C GLU A 25 -7.54 20.79 10.12
N THR A 26 -8.31 19.96 10.82
CA THR A 26 -9.01 18.85 10.18
C THR A 26 -9.71 19.47 8.99
N CYS A 27 -9.29 19.13 7.77
CA CYS A 27 -10.04 19.50 6.56
C CYS A 27 -11.51 19.25 6.87
N HIS A 28 -12.30 20.33 6.97
CA HIS A 28 -13.73 20.25 7.11
C HIS A 28 -14.25 19.73 5.77
N GLY A 29 -14.16 18.41 5.60
CA GLY A 29 -14.41 17.75 4.34
C GLY A 29 -15.90 17.68 4.08
N PHE A 30 -16.25 17.88 2.81
CA PHE A 30 -17.37 17.31 2.07
C PHE A 30 -18.76 17.46 2.72
N ASN A 31 -19.80 17.26 1.94
CA ASN A 31 -21.12 17.74 2.32
C ASN A 31 -21.88 16.79 3.26
N ILE A 32 -21.27 15.71 3.79
CA ILE A 32 -21.96 14.81 4.73
C ILE A 32 -21.98 15.39 6.15
N ASP A 33 -23.17 15.45 6.76
CA ASP A 33 -23.35 15.96 8.12
C ASP A 33 -23.10 14.89 9.19
N THR A 34 -22.14 15.15 10.07
CA THR A 34 -21.82 14.30 11.23
C THR A 34 -22.45 14.80 12.54
N ARG A 35 -23.13 15.96 12.52
CA ARG A 35 -23.66 16.63 13.73
C ARG A 35 -25.05 16.13 14.09
N PHE A 36 -25.88 15.82 13.09
CA PHE A 36 -27.24 15.34 13.22
C PHE A 36 -27.45 13.95 12.58
N PRO A 37 -26.61 12.95 12.92
CA PRO A 37 -26.77 11.60 12.42
C PRO A 37 -28.03 10.95 13.01
N VAL A 38 -28.64 10.05 12.26
CA VAL A 38 -29.72 9.19 12.79
C VAL A 38 -29.10 7.85 13.18
N VAL A 39 -28.94 7.64 14.49
CA VAL A 39 -28.33 6.43 15.05
C VAL A 39 -29.41 5.46 15.52
N LYS A 40 -29.26 4.18 15.20
CA LYS A 40 -30.12 3.09 15.70
C LYS A 40 -29.28 2.03 16.40
N GLU A 41 -29.81 1.46 17.46
CA GLU A 41 -29.13 0.49 18.32
C GLU A 41 -29.92 -0.83 18.41
N GLY A 42 -29.19 -1.94 18.32
CA GLY A 42 -29.72 -3.27 18.56
C GLY A 42 -30.17 -3.47 20.01
N GLN A 43 -31.19 -4.31 20.22
CA GLN A 43 -31.71 -4.59 21.56
C GLN A 43 -30.88 -5.64 22.31
N THR A 44 -30.19 -6.51 21.58
CA THR A 44 -29.36 -7.59 22.12
C THR A 44 -27.89 -7.25 21.92
N SER A 45 -27.12 -7.23 23.02
CA SER A 45 -25.68 -7.03 22.95
C SER A 45 -24.97 -8.25 22.35
N GLY A 46 -24.04 -8.02 21.44
CA GLY A 46 -23.32 -9.03 20.68
C GLY A 46 -24.11 -9.65 19.53
N SER A 47 -25.23 -9.04 19.13
CA SER A 47 -26.08 -9.50 18.02
C SER A 47 -25.49 -9.22 16.64
N TYR A 48 -24.48 -8.32 16.60
CA TYR A 48 -23.92 -7.72 15.41
C TYR A 48 -24.97 -6.99 14.58
N PHE A 49 -25.87 -6.26 15.24
CA PHE A 49 -26.79 -5.34 14.58
C PHE A 49 -25.98 -4.26 13.84
N GLY A 50 -26.05 -4.25 12.51
CA GLY A 50 -25.18 -3.43 11.65
C GLY A 50 -24.13 -4.23 10.87
N PHE A 51 -24.13 -5.57 10.98
CA PHE A 51 -23.26 -6.43 10.18
C PHE A 51 -23.44 -6.21 8.67
N SER A 52 -24.70 -6.11 8.24
CA SER A 52 -25.09 -5.70 6.89
C SER A 52 -26.13 -4.59 6.97
N VAL A 53 -26.12 -3.68 6.00
CA VAL A 53 -27.01 -2.52 5.94
C VAL A 53 -27.49 -2.26 4.52
N ALA A 54 -28.73 -1.77 4.39
CA ALA A 54 -29.26 -1.31 3.12
C ALA A 54 -30.28 -0.17 3.33
N LEU A 55 -30.20 0.84 2.49
CA LEU A 55 -31.23 1.87 2.36
C LEU A 55 -32.40 1.30 1.56
N HIS A 56 -33.63 1.54 2.02
CA HIS A 56 -34.82 0.96 1.43
C HIS A 56 -35.90 2.00 1.16
N LYS A 57 -36.45 1.97 -0.05
CA LYS A 57 -37.59 2.80 -0.46
C LYS A 57 -38.83 1.91 -0.61
N GLN A 58 -39.80 2.13 0.27
CA GLN A 58 -41.11 1.52 0.15
C GLN A 58 -41.91 2.30 -0.92
N THR A 59 -42.16 1.68 -2.08
CA THR A 59 -42.84 2.29 -3.24
C THR A 59 -44.35 2.04 -3.21
N GLU A 60 -44.81 0.96 -2.55
CA GLU A 60 -46.22 0.60 -2.42
C GLU A 60 -46.80 0.86 -1.03
N GLY A 61 -48.02 1.40 -0.98
CA GLY A 61 -48.69 1.76 0.27
C GLY A 61 -48.23 3.13 0.81
N ALA A 62 -47.75 3.15 2.05
CA ALA A 62 -47.20 4.37 2.65
C ALA A 62 -45.80 4.63 2.10
N LYS A 63 -45.68 5.48 1.07
CA LYS A 63 -44.39 5.89 0.50
C LYS A 63 -43.48 6.46 1.60
N ARG A 64 -42.39 5.75 1.91
CA ARG A 64 -41.44 6.12 2.96
C ARG A 64 -40.08 5.46 2.76
N TYR A 65 -39.06 6.02 3.39
CA TYR A 65 -37.72 5.46 3.47
C TYR A 65 -37.50 4.73 4.79
N LEU A 66 -36.82 3.59 4.74
CA LEU A 66 -36.49 2.75 5.89
C LEU A 66 -35.01 2.37 5.85
N LEU A 67 -34.44 2.16 7.03
CA LEU A 67 -33.08 1.63 7.19
C LEU A 67 -33.19 0.14 7.46
N LEU A 68 -32.60 -0.70 6.62
CA LEU A 68 -32.55 -2.13 6.84
C LEU A 68 -31.20 -2.51 7.44
N THR A 69 -31.21 -3.46 8.38
CA THR A 69 -29.99 -3.98 8.96
C THR A 69 -30.10 -5.43 9.38
N GLY A 70 -29.02 -6.17 9.15
CA GLY A 70 -28.86 -7.53 9.63
C GLY A 70 -28.19 -7.59 11.00
N ALA A 71 -28.63 -8.57 11.80
CA ALA A 71 -28.05 -8.93 13.09
C ALA A 71 -27.86 -10.46 13.13
N PRO A 72 -26.77 -10.99 12.53
CA PRO A 72 -26.56 -12.43 12.35
C PRO A 72 -26.56 -13.25 13.64
N LYS A 73 -26.21 -12.63 14.78
CA LYS A 73 -26.16 -13.28 16.10
C LYS A 73 -27.35 -12.94 17.00
N GLU A 74 -28.42 -12.41 16.43
CA GLU A 74 -29.64 -12.12 17.18
C GLU A 74 -30.30 -13.41 17.68
N LYS A 75 -30.88 -13.32 18.89
CA LYS A 75 -31.63 -14.40 19.51
C LYS A 75 -32.80 -14.84 18.65
N ALA A 76 -33.12 -16.12 18.70
CA ALA A 76 -34.25 -16.68 18.00
C ALA A 76 -35.58 -16.06 18.48
N TYR A 77 -36.61 -16.11 17.63
CA TYR A 77 -37.97 -15.82 18.08
C TYR A 77 -38.37 -16.81 19.19
N PRO A 78 -39.01 -16.37 20.29
CA PRO A 78 -39.35 -17.26 21.41
C PRO A 78 -40.23 -18.48 21.05
N ALA A 79 -40.94 -18.41 19.93
CA ALA A 79 -41.75 -19.52 19.41
C ALA A 79 -40.92 -20.66 18.82
N LEU A 80 -39.65 -20.41 18.50
CA LEU A 80 -38.71 -21.39 17.97
C LEU A 80 -37.93 -22.04 19.13
N LYS A 81 -37.75 -23.36 19.10
CA LYS A 81 -37.00 -24.12 20.12
C LYS A 81 -35.48 -24.10 19.87
N VAL A 82 -34.93 -22.92 19.58
CA VAL A 82 -33.51 -22.65 19.27
C VAL A 82 -33.06 -21.38 20.00
N ASN A 83 -31.76 -21.21 20.22
CA ASN A 83 -31.23 -20.08 21.00
C ASN A 83 -30.90 -18.89 20.09
N GLU A 84 -30.15 -19.12 19.02
CA GLU A 84 -29.71 -18.09 18.09
C GLU A 84 -30.10 -18.45 16.65
N THR A 85 -30.67 -17.50 15.89
CA THR A 85 -30.95 -17.68 14.46
C THR A 85 -30.35 -16.57 13.61
N GLY A 86 -30.09 -15.41 14.23
CA GLY A 86 -29.98 -14.14 13.52
C GLY A 86 -31.34 -13.52 13.20
N ALA A 87 -31.32 -12.28 12.74
CA ALA A 87 -32.49 -11.49 12.40
C ALA A 87 -32.17 -10.39 11.38
N VAL A 88 -33.23 -9.89 10.75
CA VAL A 88 -33.19 -8.64 9.98
C VAL A 88 -34.18 -7.67 10.63
N TYR A 89 -33.79 -6.41 10.73
CA TYR A 89 -34.57 -5.32 11.26
C TYR A 89 -34.80 -4.25 10.19
N TYR A 90 -35.92 -3.56 10.29
CA TYR A 90 -36.15 -2.29 9.61
C TYR A 90 -36.38 -1.20 10.65
N CYS A 91 -35.79 -0.03 10.42
CA CYS A 91 -35.86 1.10 11.33
C CYS A 91 -36.45 2.31 10.58
N PRO A 92 -37.42 3.01 11.18
CA PRO A 92 -37.88 4.28 10.63
C PRO A 92 -36.84 5.37 10.87
N ILE A 93 -36.82 6.39 10.01
CA ILE A 93 -35.91 7.54 10.16
C ILE A 93 -36.50 8.47 11.23
N THR A 94 -36.10 8.27 12.48
CA THR A 94 -36.54 9.03 13.66
C THR A 94 -35.34 9.23 14.61
N THR A 95 -35.48 10.12 15.59
CA THR A 95 -34.45 10.32 16.64
C THR A 95 -34.48 9.26 17.75
N ASP A 96 -35.47 8.36 17.76
CA ASP A 96 -35.51 7.25 18.73
C ASP A 96 -34.50 6.18 18.30
N THR A 97 -33.60 5.78 19.18
CA THR A 97 -32.54 4.83 18.83
C THR A 97 -33.03 3.38 18.84
N LYS A 98 -34.19 3.08 19.44
CA LYS A 98 -34.66 1.70 19.73
C LYS A 98 -35.99 1.33 19.08
N ASP A 99 -36.46 2.11 18.12
CA ASP A 99 -37.74 1.91 17.42
C ASP A 99 -37.65 1.00 16.18
N CYS A 100 -36.54 0.27 16.03
CA CYS A 100 -36.37 -0.75 14.99
C CYS A 100 -37.28 -1.95 15.23
N THR A 101 -37.87 -2.46 14.15
CA THR A 101 -38.79 -3.59 14.19
C THR A 101 -38.22 -4.78 13.44
N ARG A 102 -38.31 -5.97 14.04
CA ARG A 102 -37.80 -7.22 13.45
C ARG A 102 -38.70 -7.69 12.31
N VAL A 103 -38.11 -8.12 11.20
CA VAL A 103 -38.81 -8.76 10.08
C VAL A 103 -39.05 -10.24 10.39
N GLU A 104 -40.26 -10.73 10.12
CA GLU A 104 -40.63 -12.13 10.38
C GLU A 104 -40.29 -13.02 9.16
N LEU A 105 -39.08 -13.61 9.18
CA LEU A 105 -38.57 -14.41 8.08
C LEU A 105 -38.75 -15.93 8.26
N VAL A 106 -38.47 -16.44 9.46
CA VAL A 106 -38.48 -17.87 9.76
C VAL A 106 -39.77 -18.25 10.50
N LYS A 107 -40.62 -19.06 9.86
CA LYS A 107 -41.85 -19.62 10.44
C LYS A 107 -41.83 -21.14 10.28
N ASN A 108 -42.25 -21.87 11.32
CA ASN A 108 -42.46 -23.33 11.29
C ASN A 108 -41.22 -24.17 10.86
N VAL A 109 -40.25 -24.29 11.77
CA VAL A 109 -39.03 -25.09 11.52
C VAL A 109 -39.32 -26.59 11.76
N ASN A 110 -39.03 -27.43 10.77
CA ASN A 110 -39.02 -28.88 10.95
C ASN A 110 -37.63 -29.35 11.42
N SER A 111 -37.46 -29.51 12.74
CA SER A 111 -36.18 -29.92 13.34
C SER A 111 -35.66 -31.29 12.87
N ALA A 112 -36.48 -32.11 12.20
CA ALA A 112 -36.03 -33.38 11.62
C ALA A 112 -35.36 -33.24 10.24
N GLN A 113 -35.56 -32.10 9.56
CA GLN A 113 -35.09 -31.85 8.19
C GLN A 113 -34.20 -30.61 8.08
N GLU A 114 -34.23 -29.73 9.07
CA GLU A 114 -33.59 -28.42 9.01
C GLU A 114 -33.00 -28.03 10.36
N MET A 115 -31.83 -27.39 10.34
CA MET A 115 -31.21 -26.78 11.52
C MET A 115 -30.97 -25.29 11.24
N VAL A 116 -31.68 -24.46 11.99
CA VAL A 116 -31.64 -22.98 11.91
C VAL A 116 -30.83 -22.33 13.05
N GLU A 117 -30.35 -23.15 14.01
CA GLU A 117 -29.48 -22.67 15.09
C GLU A 117 -28.19 -22.12 14.48
N ASP A 118 -27.81 -20.89 14.85
CA ASP A 118 -26.59 -20.23 14.41
C ASP A 118 -26.50 -20.14 12.86
N MET A 119 -27.64 -19.99 12.17
CA MET A 119 -27.70 -19.91 10.71
C MET A 119 -27.21 -18.57 10.14
N TRP A 120 -26.95 -17.57 10.99
CA TRP A 120 -26.46 -16.23 10.63
C TRP A 120 -27.42 -15.46 9.72
N LEU A 121 -28.72 -15.51 10.01
CA LEU A 121 -29.71 -14.74 9.27
C LEU A 121 -29.45 -13.22 9.42
N GLY A 122 -29.31 -12.53 8.30
CA GLY A 122 -28.92 -11.12 8.26
C GLY A 122 -27.44 -10.91 7.93
N VAL A 123 -26.69 -11.95 7.56
CA VAL A 123 -25.32 -11.79 7.01
C VAL A 123 -25.34 -10.94 5.73
N THR A 124 -26.40 -11.06 4.94
CA THR A 124 -26.67 -10.26 3.74
C THR A 124 -28.08 -9.69 3.84
N VAL A 125 -28.21 -8.41 3.56
CA VAL A 125 -29.48 -7.69 3.42
C VAL A 125 -29.36 -6.78 2.21
N ALA A 126 -30.31 -6.89 1.27
CA ALA A 126 -30.33 -6.06 0.08
C ALA A 126 -31.75 -5.57 -0.22
N SER A 127 -31.86 -4.36 -0.76
CA SER A 127 -33.11 -3.76 -1.22
C SER A 127 -33.14 -3.75 -2.74
N GLN A 128 -34.28 -4.11 -3.33
CA GLN A 128 -34.53 -4.00 -4.76
C GLN A 128 -34.71 -2.53 -5.16
N GLY A 129 -33.85 -2.03 -6.03
CA GLY A 129 -33.95 -0.70 -6.62
C GLY A 129 -34.99 -0.61 -7.75
N GLY A 130 -35.16 0.59 -8.31
CA GLY A 130 -36.02 0.84 -9.48
C GLY A 130 -37.48 1.22 -9.18
N PRO A 131 -38.23 1.71 -10.19
CA PRO A 131 -39.59 2.26 -10.01
C PRO A 131 -40.65 1.21 -9.64
N ASN A 132 -40.47 -0.04 -10.06
CA ASN A 132 -41.33 -1.19 -9.71
C ASN A 132 -40.68 -2.09 -8.62
N GLY A 133 -39.60 -1.62 -7.99
CA GLY A 133 -38.86 -2.33 -6.96
C GLY A 133 -39.48 -2.19 -5.57
N GLY A 134 -38.68 -2.47 -4.53
CA GLY A 134 -39.11 -2.44 -3.13
C GLY A 134 -39.16 -3.81 -2.44
N ARG A 135 -38.73 -4.90 -3.08
CA ARG A 135 -38.50 -6.16 -2.36
C ARG A 135 -37.22 -6.12 -1.54
N VAL A 136 -37.12 -7.01 -0.56
CA VAL A 136 -35.94 -7.15 0.30
C VAL A 136 -35.47 -8.59 0.30
N LEU A 137 -34.17 -8.79 0.05
CA LEU A 137 -33.47 -10.07 0.18
C LEU A 137 -32.76 -10.12 1.53
N ALA A 138 -32.88 -11.26 2.21
CA ALA A 138 -32.19 -11.54 3.46
C ALA A 138 -31.69 -12.99 3.49
N CYS A 139 -30.42 -13.20 3.82
CA CYS A 139 -29.81 -14.53 3.78
C CYS A 139 -29.20 -14.97 5.12
N GLY A 140 -29.08 -16.29 5.29
CA GLY A 140 -28.38 -16.96 6.38
C GLY A 140 -27.52 -18.10 5.84
N HIS A 141 -26.25 -17.79 5.55
CA HIS A 141 -25.30 -18.68 4.87
C HIS A 141 -24.85 -19.92 5.66
N ARG A 142 -25.18 -20.01 6.96
CA ARG A 142 -24.86 -21.16 7.82
C ARG A 142 -26.05 -22.08 8.07
N TYR A 143 -27.17 -21.84 7.39
CA TYR A 143 -28.32 -22.75 7.42
C TYR A 143 -27.94 -24.16 6.96
N VAL A 144 -28.46 -25.17 7.68
CA VAL A 144 -28.14 -26.58 7.45
C VAL A 144 -29.39 -27.38 7.11
N LYS A 145 -29.32 -28.14 6.01
CA LYS A 145 -30.29 -29.19 5.69
C LYS A 145 -29.84 -30.52 6.30
N ILE A 146 -30.79 -31.26 6.88
CA ILE A 146 -30.57 -32.58 7.46
C ILE A 146 -31.16 -33.63 6.52
N LEU A 147 -30.32 -34.56 6.07
CA LEU A 147 -30.72 -35.69 5.22
C LEU A 147 -30.47 -37.00 5.96
N MET A 148 -31.39 -37.95 5.79
CA MET A 148 -31.24 -39.31 6.34
C MET A 148 -30.65 -40.22 5.27
N SER A 149 -29.44 -40.72 5.50
CA SER A 149 -28.81 -41.74 4.67
C SER A 149 -28.78 -43.06 5.44
N GLY A 150 -29.80 -43.89 5.25
CA GLY A 150 -29.99 -45.09 6.07
C GLY A 150 -30.29 -44.73 7.53
N SER A 151 -29.37 -45.06 8.45
CA SER A 151 -29.45 -44.73 9.88
C SER A 151 -28.57 -43.54 10.30
N GLU A 152 -27.80 -42.96 9.37
CA GLU A 152 -26.89 -41.85 9.65
C GLU A 152 -27.50 -40.51 9.22
N GLU A 153 -27.39 -39.53 10.12
CA GLU A 153 -27.79 -38.14 9.89
C GLU A 153 -26.67 -37.40 9.15
N GLN A 154 -26.95 -36.94 7.94
CA GLN A 154 -26.02 -36.14 7.14
C GLN A 154 -26.43 -34.66 7.22
N ARG A 155 -25.49 -33.79 7.62
CA ARG A 155 -25.70 -32.35 7.73
C ARG A 155 -25.02 -31.63 6.57
N ARG A 156 -25.78 -30.78 5.87
CA ARG A 156 -25.35 -30.06 4.67
C ARG A 156 -25.51 -28.57 4.87
N MET A 157 -24.41 -27.83 5.01
CA MET A 157 -24.43 -26.37 5.24
C MET A 157 -24.58 -25.64 3.90
N ILE A 158 -25.80 -25.65 3.38
CA ILE A 158 -26.10 -25.08 2.07
C ILE A 158 -26.36 -23.58 2.12
N GLY A 159 -26.83 -23.03 3.25
CA GLY A 159 -27.34 -21.66 3.34
C GLY A 159 -28.80 -21.53 2.87
N LYS A 160 -29.44 -20.37 3.15
CA LYS A 160 -30.83 -20.09 2.76
C LYS A 160 -31.09 -18.59 2.67
N CYS A 161 -31.86 -18.17 1.66
CA CYS A 161 -32.28 -16.79 1.47
C CYS A 161 -33.80 -16.65 1.49
N PHE A 162 -34.28 -15.45 1.81
CA PHE A 162 -35.68 -15.09 1.89
C PHE A 162 -35.91 -13.76 1.17
N VAL A 163 -36.98 -13.68 0.39
CA VAL A 163 -37.46 -12.44 -0.19
C VAL A 163 -38.74 -12.00 0.53
N ARG A 164 -38.88 -10.69 0.76
CA ARG A 164 -40.10 -10.06 1.28
C ARG A 164 -40.55 -8.94 0.36
N GLY A 165 -41.87 -8.75 0.30
CA GLY A 165 -42.51 -7.73 -0.50
C GLY A 165 -42.24 -6.31 0.00
N ASN A 166 -42.84 -5.34 -0.68
CA ASN A 166 -42.68 -3.91 -0.46
C ASN A 166 -42.91 -3.44 0.98
N ASN A 167 -43.90 -4.05 1.64
CA ASN A 167 -44.28 -3.74 3.01
C ASN A 167 -43.51 -4.60 4.04
N LEU A 168 -42.44 -5.29 3.61
CA LEU A 168 -41.64 -6.22 4.41
C LEU A 168 -42.42 -7.41 4.99
N SER A 169 -43.65 -7.63 4.51
CA SER A 169 -44.51 -8.73 4.91
C SER A 169 -44.47 -9.84 3.87
N TYR A 170 -44.82 -11.05 4.29
CA TYR A 170 -44.94 -12.19 3.38
C TYR A 170 -46.27 -12.14 2.63
N ASP A 171 -46.22 -12.16 1.31
CA ASP A 171 -47.39 -12.28 0.44
C ASP A 171 -47.31 -13.61 -0.33
N PRO A 172 -48.24 -14.56 -0.10
CA PRO A 172 -48.25 -15.83 -0.82
C PRO A 172 -48.61 -15.70 -2.30
N ASP A 173 -49.15 -14.55 -2.74
CA ASP A 173 -49.49 -14.31 -4.15
C ASP A 173 -48.32 -13.65 -4.93
N ASP A 174 -47.21 -13.30 -4.25
CA ASP A 174 -46.00 -12.77 -4.87
C ASP A 174 -45.00 -13.92 -5.12
N ASP A 175 -44.87 -14.34 -6.38
CA ASP A 175 -44.03 -15.49 -6.75
C ASP A 175 -42.55 -15.30 -6.42
N TRP A 176 -42.08 -14.04 -6.37
CA TRP A 176 -40.75 -13.70 -5.87
C TRP A 176 -40.55 -14.08 -4.40
N GLN A 177 -41.60 -14.30 -3.62
CA GLN A 177 -41.50 -14.68 -2.21
C GLN A 177 -41.78 -16.17 -1.97
N THR A 178 -42.57 -16.80 -2.85
CA THR A 178 -42.89 -18.22 -2.77
C THR A 178 -41.80 -19.11 -3.37
N HIS A 179 -40.94 -18.55 -4.22
CA HIS A 179 -39.75 -19.23 -4.70
C HIS A 179 -38.80 -19.59 -3.53
N HIS A 180 -38.21 -20.78 -3.59
CA HIS A 180 -37.56 -21.38 -2.43
C HIS A 180 -36.19 -20.76 -2.13
N TYR A 181 -35.51 -20.19 -3.15
CA TYR A 181 -34.13 -19.67 -3.10
C TYR A 181 -33.13 -20.60 -2.38
N GLU A 182 -33.43 -21.89 -2.28
CA GLU A 182 -32.52 -22.97 -1.88
C GLU A 182 -31.86 -23.50 -3.15
N VAL A 183 -31.07 -22.65 -3.82
CA VAL A 183 -30.50 -22.93 -5.17
C VAL A 183 -29.51 -24.10 -5.19
N CYS A 184 -28.86 -24.36 -4.06
CA CYS A 184 -27.91 -25.45 -3.90
C CYS A 184 -28.59 -26.77 -3.53
N ASN A 185 -28.23 -27.85 -4.22
CA ASN A 185 -28.82 -29.16 -3.99
C ASN A 185 -28.21 -29.86 -2.75
N PRO A 186 -28.97 -30.06 -1.66
CA PRO A 186 -28.45 -30.68 -0.44
C PRO A 186 -28.12 -32.17 -0.60
N ALA A 187 -28.69 -32.87 -1.59
CA ALA A 187 -28.40 -34.29 -1.82
C ALA A 187 -26.95 -34.53 -2.27
N ASN A 188 -26.30 -33.48 -2.78
CA ASN A 188 -24.92 -33.52 -3.23
C ASN A 188 -23.94 -33.57 -2.04
N ASP A 189 -22.70 -33.97 -2.31
CA ASP A 189 -21.60 -33.92 -1.35
C ASP A 189 -20.79 -32.63 -1.52
N MET A 190 -19.68 -32.55 -0.80
CA MET A 190 -18.79 -31.40 -0.80
C MET A 190 -18.06 -31.18 -2.14
N SER A 191 -17.88 -32.22 -2.96
CA SER A 191 -17.31 -32.08 -4.30
C SER A 191 -18.26 -31.36 -5.27
N SER A 192 -19.51 -31.21 -4.86
CA SER A 192 -20.58 -30.50 -5.56
C SER A 192 -21.14 -29.40 -4.63
N GLU A 193 -22.46 -29.31 -4.43
CA GLU A 193 -23.12 -28.19 -3.74
C GLU A 193 -23.45 -28.46 -2.25
N GLY A 194 -23.01 -29.59 -1.68
CA GLY A 194 -23.38 -30.02 -0.33
C GLY A 194 -22.87 -29.12 0.82
N MET A 195 -21.94 -28.21 0.52
CA MET A 195 -21.37 -27.21 1.44
C MET A 195 -21.40 -25.80 0.82
N CYS A 196 -22.41 -25.50 0.02
CA CYS A 196 -22.47 -24.31 -0.84
C CYS A 196 -22.34 -22.94 -0.11
N ASN A 197 -22.79 -22.84 1.15
CA ASN A 197 -22.77 -21.59 1.93
C ASN A 197 -23.44 -20.40 1.20
N MET A 198 -24.58 -20.61 0.54
CA MET A 198 -25.27 -19.59 -0.25
C MET A 198 -25.65 -18.38 0.60
N GLY A 199 -25.53 -17.19 0.01
CA GLY A 199 -26.01 -15.95 0.62
C GLY A 199 -25.04 -15.38 1.64
N ILE A 200 -23.74 -15.69 1.52
CA ILE A 200 -22.67 -14.90 2.15
C ILE A 200 -22.63 -13.47 1.58
N ALA A 201 -22.94 -13.36 0.29
CA ALA A 201 -23.11 -12.16 -0.49
C ALA A 201 -24.25 -12.39 -1.49
N GLY A 202 -24.92 -11.31 -1.87
CA GLY A 202 -26.03 -11.36 -2.81
C GLY A 202 -26.77 -10.03 -2.85
N GLY A 203 -27.67 -9.91 -3.81
CA GLY A 203 -28.42 -8.69 -4.04
C GLY A 203 -29.53 -8.87 -5.07
N MET A 204 -30.10 -7.74 -5.48
CA MET A 204 -31.21 -7.72 -6.42
C MET A 204 -31.01 -6.60 -7.43
N THR A 205 -31.27 -6.89 -8.71
CA THR A 205 -31.46 -5.87 -9.74
C THR A 205 -32.97 -5.59 -9.89
N GLU A 206 -33.37 -4.87 -10.94
CA GLU A 206 -34.79 -4.70 -11.24
C GLU A 206 -35.50 -6.03 -11.55
N THR A 207 -34.78 -7.02 -12.08
CA THR A 207 -35.35 -8.29 -12.60
C THR A 207 -34.66 -9.55 -12.09
N GLU A 208 -33.50 -9.44 -11.46
CA GLU A 208 -32.69 -10.59 -11.01
C GLU A 208 -32.45 -10.59 -9.50
N VAL A 209 -32.30 -11.80 -8.97
CA VAL A 209 -31.72 -12.07 -7.66
C VAL A 209 -30.41 -12.82 -7.89
N TYR A 210 -29.30 -12.29 -7.39
CA TYR A 210 -27.99 -12.92 -7.50
C TYR A 210 -27.44 -13.27 -6.12
N ILE A 211 -26.84 -14.45 -6.00
CA ILE A 211 -26.37 -15.02 -4.74
C ILE A 211 -24.99 -15.66 -4.95
N GLY A 212 -24.04 -15.33 -4.07
CA GLY A 212 -22.74 -15.99 -4.03
C GLY A 212 -22.76 -17.28 -3.21
N THR A 213 -22.08 -18.31 -3.70
CA THR A 213 -22.01 -19.65 -3.10
C THR A 213 -20.55 -20.13 -2.98
N PRO A 214 -19.73 -19.53 -2.10
CA PRO A 214 -18.28 -19.77 -2.04
C PRO A 214 -17.88 -21.20 -1.69
N GLY A 215 -18.77 -21.99 -1.11
CA GLY A 215 -18.48 -23.36 -0.69
C GLY A 215 -18.84 -24.43 -1.72
N SER A 216 -19.41 -24.05 -2.86
CA SER A 216 -19.72 -24.98 -3.97
C SER A 216 -18.44 -25.54 -4.60
N PHE A 217 -18.48 -26.80 -5.04
CA PHE A 217 -17.43 -27.51 -5.76
C PHE A 217 -16.07 -27.51 -5.02
N THR A 218 -16.01 -28.14 -3.84
CA THR A 218 -14.80 -28.18 -2.98
C THR A 218 -14.24 -26.77 -2.73
N TRP A 219 -15.14 -25.85 -2.37
CA TRP A 219 -14.85 -24.44 -2.18
C TRP A 219 -14.18 -23.73 -3.36
N GLN A 220 -14.37 -24.21 -4.60
CA GLN A 220 -14.16 -23.35 -5.75
C GLN A 220 -15.03 -22.10 -5.63
N GLY A 221 -16.30 -22.31 -5.31
CA GLY A 221 -17.33 -21.29 -5.30
C GLY A 221 -18.07 -21.16 -6.62
N SER A 222 -19.22 -20.49 -6.58
CA SER A 222 -20.05 -20.18 -7.74
C SER A 222 -20.91 -18.93 -7.44
N VAL A 223 -21.63 -18.48 -8.46
CA VAL A 223 -22.67 -17.44 -8.38
C VAL A 223 -23.92 -18.00 -9.03
N ASP A 224 -25.04 -17.89 -8.33
CA ASP A 224 -26.36 -18.25 -8.83
C ASP A 224 -27.16 -16.97 -9.12
N VAL A 225 -27.81 -16.91 -10.27
CA VAL A 225 -28.66 -15.81 -10.70
C VAL A 225 -30.02 -16.34 -11.09
N THR A 226 -31.06 -15.79 -10.47
CA THR A 226 -32.46 -16.08 -10.75
C THR A 226 -33.07 -14.87 -11.45
N TRP A 227 -33.34 -14.98 -12.75
CA TRP A 227 -34.00 -13.94 -13.54
C TRP A 227 -35.51 -14.18 -13.61
N TRP A 228 -36.27 -13.11 -13.41
CA TRP A 228 -37.73 -13.09 -13.48
C TRP A 228 -38.18 -12.28 -14.70
N ASN A 229 -39.06 -12.87 -15.51
CA ASN A 229 -39.63 -12.18 -16.66
C ASN A 229 -40.64 -11.10 -16.21
N PRO A 230 -40.39 -9.81 -16.48
CA PRO A 230 -41.34 -8.75 -16.11
C PRO A 230 -42.62 -8.74 -16.96
N GLU A 231 -42.64 -9.41 -18.12
CA GLU A 231 -43.78 -9.46 -19.05
C GLU A 231 -44.64 -10.73 -18.90
N ALA A 232 -44.09 -11.81 -18.32
CA ALA A 232 -44.78 -13.10 -18.15
C ALA A 232 -44.49 -13.72 -16.78
N PHE A 233 -45.47 -13.66 -15.88
CA PHE A 233 -45.35 -14.00 -14.45
C PHE A 233 -44.89 -15.44 -14.12
N TRP A 234 -44.85 -16.36 -15.11
CA TRP A 234 -44.48 -17.78 -14.93
C TRP A 234 -43.14 -18.16 -15.57
N ASP A 235 -42.40 -17.20 -16.12
CA ASP A 235 -41.17 -17.45 -16.88
C ASP A 235 -39.95 -17.02 -16.05
N LEU A 236 -39.18 -18.03 -15.61
CA LEU A 236 -38.05 -17.92 -14.69
C LEU A 236 -36.86 -18.68 -15.26
N TYR A 237 -35.68 -18.06 -15.23
CA TYR A 237 -34.43 -18.72 -15.59
C TYR A 237 -33.45 -18.68 -14.41
N GLU A 238 -32.94 -19.85 -14.04
CA GLU A 238 -31.86 -20.01 -13.07
C GLU A 238 -30.56 -20.28 -13.82
N ARG A 239 -29.52 -19.51 -13.51
CA ARG A 239 -28.21 -19.58 -14.16
C ARG A 239 -27.16 -19.70 -13.08
N LYS A 240 -26.13 -20.52 -13.33
CA LYS A 240 -25.02 -20.67 -12.39
C LYS A 240 -23.67 -20.70 -13.06
N TYR A 241 -22.65 -20.32 -12.31
CA TYR A 241 -21.28 -20.46 -12.76
C TYR A 241 -20.83 -21.93 -12.60
N PRO A 242 -20.34 -22.58 -13.68
CA PRO A 242 -20.05 -24.01 -13.66
C PRO A 242 -18.82 -24.38 -12.83
N ASN A 243 -18.71 -25.67 -12.48
CA ASN A 243 -17.49 -26.23 -11.91
C ASN A 243 -16.37 -26.23 -12.97
N THR A 244 -15.21 -25.67 -12.62
CA THR A 244 -13.98 -25.65 -13.45
C THR A 244 -12.86 -26.50 -12.85
N ASP A 245 -13.14 -27.20 -11.74
CA ASP A 245 -12.20 -28.01 -10.93
C ASP A 245 -11.11 -27.17 -10.21
N ASP A 246 -11.36 -25.87 -10.01
CA ASP A 246 -10.45 -24.93 -9.33
C ASP A 246 -10.75 -24.82 -7.82
N ASN A 247 -10.34 -25.82 -7.06
CA ASN A 247 -10.70 -25.94 -5.65
C ASN A 247 -10.13 -24.81 -4.75
N ASN A 248 -10.88 -24.44 -3.71
CA ASN A 248 -10.49 -23.53 -2.62
C ASN A 248 -10.17 -22.06 -3.00
N ILE A 249 -10.86 -21.50 -3.99
CA ILE A 249 -10.68 -20.10 -4.41
C ILE A 249 -11.77 -19.13 -3.91
N TYR A 250 -12.94 -19.66 -3.51
CA TYR A 250 -14.08 -18.94 -2.91
C TYR A 250 -14.76 -17.92 -3.84
N ILE A 251 -15.00 -18.27 -5.11
CA ILE A 251 -15.83 -17.45 -6.02
C ILE A 251 -17.20 -17.18 -5.38
N GLY A 252 -17.62 -15.93 -5.41
CA GLY A 252 -18.90 -15.51 -4.83
C GLY A 252 -18.81 -15.16 -3.34
N TYR A 253 -17.60 -14.97 -2.80
CA TYR A 253 -17.42 -14.41 -1.47
C TYR A 253 -17.99 -12.99 -1.37
N SER A 254 -17.78 -12.20 -2.43
CA SER A 254 -18.48 -10.95 -2.71
C SER A 254 -19.09 -11.04 -4.12
N VAL A 255 -20.28 -10.47 -4.32
CA VAL A 255 -20.97 -10.49 -5.62
C VAL A 255 -21.70 -9.18 -5.85
N ARG A 256 -21.60 -8.66 -7.08
CA ARG A 256 -22.40 -7.55 -7.61
C ARG A 256 -22.81 -7.83 -9.05
N GLU A 257 -23.91 -7.23 -9.47
CA GLU A 257 -24.39 -7.28 -10.85
C GLU A 257 -24.67 -5.85 -11.31
N GLU A 258 -23.99 -5.43 -12.38
CA GLU A 258 -23.94 -4.03 -12.81
C GLU A 258 -24.00 -3.91 -14.34
N LYS A 259 -24.64 -2.85 -14.84
CA LYS A 259 -24.62 -2.48 -16.27
C LYS A 259 -23.42 -1.59 -16.59
N ASN A 260 -23.13 -1.39 -17.88
CA ASN A 260 -22.03 -0.55 -18.35
C ASN A 260 -20.64 -0.98 -17.81
N VAL A 261 -20.43 -2.27 -17.56
CA VAL A 261 -19.12 -2.79 -17.13
C VAL A 261 -18.36 -3.37 -18.32
N LEU A 262 -18.80 -4.51 -18.87
CA LEU A 262 -18.21 -5.10 -20.08
C LEU A 262 -19.00 -4.69 -21.34
N HIS A 263 -20.31 -4.47 -21.19
CA HIS A 263 -21.23 -4.09 -22.24
C HIS A 263 -22.12 -2.94 -21.73
N ALA A 264 -22.57 -2.06 -22.62
CA ALA A 264 -23.42 -0.93 -22.25
C ALA A 264 -24.77 -1.40 -21.66
N ASP A 265 -25.55 -2.17 -22.42
CA ASP A 265 -26.94 -2.49 -22.03
C ASP A 265 -27.12 -3.83 -21.30
N LYS A 266 -26.05 -4.59 -21.06
CA LYS A 266 -26.13 -5.91 -20.42
C LYS A 266 -25.54 -5.87 -19.01
N TYR A 267 -26.15 -6.64 -18.12
CA TYR A 267 -25.59 -6.89 -16.80
C TYR A 267 -24.33 -7.76 -16.91
N THR A 268 -23.31 -7.36 -16.14
CA THR A 268 -22.09 -8.12 -15.89
C THR A 268 -22.09 -8.54 -14.44
N ILE A 269 -21.74 -9.80 -14.18
CA ILE A 269 -21.59 -10.33 -12.83
C ILE A 269 -20.14 -10.15 -12.39
N LEU A 270 -19.95 -9.52 -11.25
CA LEU A 270 -18.67 -9.28 -10.59
C LEU A 270 -18.60 -10.18 -9.37
N ALA A 271 -17.65 -11.10 -9.33
CA ALA A 271 -17.53 -12.07 -8.24
C ALA A 271 -16.11 -12.09 -7.65
N GLY A 272 -16.00 -11.83 -6.36
CA GLY A 272 -14.74 -11.92 -5.62
C GLY A 272 -14.40 -13.36 -5.29
N ALA A 273 -13.12 -13.69 -5.46
CA ALA A 273 -12.51 -14.98 -5.15
C ALA A 273 -11.22 -14.75 -4.33
N PRO A 274 -11.33 -14.38 -3.05
CA PRO A 274 -10.20 -13.85 -2.27
C PRO A 274 -9.09 -14.87 -1.97
N ARG A 275 -9.30 -16.15 -2.27
CA ARG A 275 -8.29 -17.20 -2.13
C ARG A 275 -7.66 -17.64 -3.45
N ALA A 276 -8.13 -17.12 -4.59
CA ALA A 276 -7.56 -17.43 -5.89
C ALA A 276 -6.04 -17.12 -5.92
N SER A 277 -5.23 -18.11 -6.32
CA SER A 277 -3.76 -18.02 -6.32
C SER A 277 -3.14 -17.54 -5.00
N HIS A 278 -3.86 -17.67 -3.87
CA HIS A 278 -3.53 -17.11 -2.54
C HIS A 278 -3.37 -15.59 -2.47
N LYS A 279 -3.52 -14.87 -3.59
CA LYS A 279 -3.46 -13.41 -3.67
C LYS A 279 -4.86 -12.78 -3.68
N GLY A 280 -5.85 -13.54 -4.14
CA GLY A 280 -7.20 -13.10 -4.40
C GLY A 280 -7.40 -12.68 -5.86
N ALA A 281 -8.63 -12.73 -6.33
CA ALA A 281 -9.02 -12.31 -7.67
C ALA A 281 -10.47 -11.80 -7.71
N VAL A 282 -10.82 -11.10 -8.79
CA VAL A 282 -12.20 -10.74 -9.14
C VAL A 282 -12.50 -11.28 -10.53
N PHE A 283 -13.60 -12.01 -10.65
CA PHE A 283 -14.09 -12.60 -11.88
C PHE A 283 -15.16 -11.70 -12.47
N LEU A 284 -15.02 -11.36 -13.75
CA LEU A 284 -16.03 -10.67 -14.53
C LEU A 284 -16.65 -11.70 -15.46
N MET A 285 -17.97 -11.88 -15.34
CA MET A 285 -18.71 -12.93 -16.02
C MET A 285 -19.85 -12.34 -16.85
N ASP A 286 -20.02 -12.92 -18.04
CA ASP A 286 -21.10 -12.57 -18.96
C ASP A 286 -22.20 -13.62 -18.93
N ILE A 287 -23.44 -13.14 -19.07
CA ILE A 287 -24.60 -14.01 -19.25
C ILE A 287 -24.69 -14.34 -20.76
N ASN A 288 -24.06 -15.44 -21.15
CA ASN A 288 -23.86 -15.82 -22.56
C ASN A 288 -25.03 -16.61 -23.17
N THR A 289 -25.78 -17.36 -22.37
CA THR A 289 -26.91 -18.22 -22.79
C THR A 289 -28.02 -18.23 -21.74
N ASP A 290 -29.18 -18.81 -22.07
CA ASP A 290 -30.30 -18.96 -21.12
C ASP A 290 -30.01 -19.92 -19.95
N ILE A 291 -28.85 -20.62 -19.95
CA ILE A 291 -28.58 -21.74 -19.05
C ILE A 291 -27.30 -21.54 -18.21
N ASP A 292 -26.21 -21.00 -18.78
CA ASP A 292 -24.91 -20.91 -18.09
C ASP A 292 -24.35 -19.49 -18.03
N ILE A 293 -23.67 -19.19 -16.91
CA ILE A 293 -22.84 -17.99 -16.71
C ILE A 293 -21.45 -18.27 -17.29
N GLY A 294 -21.00 -17.43 -18.22
CA GLY A 294 -19.71 -17.57 -18.89
C GLY A 294 -18.62 -16.69 -18.28
N PHE A 295 -17.41 -17.25 -18.19
CA PHE A 295 -16.23 -16.47 -17.82
C PHE A 295 -15.82 -15.52 -18.96
N ASN A 296 -15.53 -14.26 -18.62
CA ASN A 296 -14.95 -13.29 -19.57
C ASN A 296 -13.51 -12.94 -19.19
N THR A 297 -13.31 -12.31 -18.02
CA THR A 297 -11.97 -11.87 -17.59
C THR A 297 -11.77 -11.98 -16.08
N MET A 298 -10.52 -11.95 -15.63
CA MET A 298 -10.12 -12.04 -14.22
C MET A 298 -9.08 -10.98 -13.88
N LEU A 299 -9.36 -10.20 -12.83
CA LEU A 299 -8.41 -9.26 -12.24
C LEU A 299 -7.74 -9.94 -11.04
N SER A 300 -6.40 -9.95 -11.00
CA SER A 300 -5.63 -10.66 -9.95
C SER A 300 -5.04 -9.70 -8.93
N GLY A 301 -5.09 -10.07 -7.65
CA GLY A 301 -4.42 -9.35 -6.57
C GLY A 301 -2.89 -9.48 -6.65
N GLU A 302 -2.17 -8.50 -6.08
CA GLU A 302 -0.71 -8.45 -6.13
C GLU A 302 -0.03 -9.25 -5.00
N GLN A 303 -0.61 -9.20 -3.79
CA GLN A 303 0.00 -9.69 -2.55
C GLN A 303 -0.74 -10.91 -1.97
N VAL A 304 0.04 -11.93 -1.60
CA VAL A 304 -0.48 -13.14 -0.95
C VAL A 304 -1.07 -12.80 0.43
N GLY A 305 -2.26 -13.32 0.72
CA GLY A 305 -2.95 -13.12 1.99
C GLY A 305 -3.63 -11.76 2.13
N SER A 306 -3.54 -10.88 1.12
CA SER A 306 -4.21 -9.57 1.13
C SER A 306 -5.74 -9.67 1.07
N TYR A 307 -6.24 -10.82 0.61
CA TYR A 307 -7.66 -11.14 0.49
C TYR A 307 -8.37 -10.24 -0.54
N PHE A 308 -7.66 -9.88 -1.61
CA PHE A 308 -8.17 -9.12 -2.75
C PHE A 308 -9.44 -9.75 -3.33
N GLY A 309 -10.50 -8.95 -3.49
CA GLY A 309 -11.84 -9.46 -3.84
C GLY A 309 -12.74 -9.70 -2.62
N ASN A 310 -12.33 -9.24 -1.43
CA ASN A 310 -13.15 -9.27 -0.22
C ASN A 310 -14.44 -8.44 -0.38
N SER A 311 -14.31 -7.26 -0.96
CA SER A 311 -15.40 -6.33 -1.22
C SER A 311 -15.25 -5.76 -2.64
N ILE A 312 -16.38 -5.50 -3.30
CA ILE A 312 -16.44 -5.01 -4.68
C ILE A 312 -17.50 -3.91 -4.77
N ALA A 313 -17.16 -2.82 -5.44
CA ALA A 313 -18.10 -1.80 -5.88
C ALA A 313 -17.81 -1.41 -7.34
N ALA A 314 -18.83 -0.84 -7.99
CA ALA A 314 -18.69 -0.26 -9.32
C ALA A 314 -19.30 1.15 -9.32
N ALA A 315 -18.62 2.10 -9.94
CA ALA A 315 -19.04 3.51 -10.01
C ALA A 315 -18.49 4.14 -11.29
N ASP A 316 -19.19 5.11 -11.86
CA ASP A 316 -18.69 5.89 -13.00
C ASP A 316 -17.92 7.11 -12.47
N LEU A 317 -16.61 6.95 -12.25
CA LEU A 317 -15.80 7.93 -11.53
C LEU A 317 -15.42 9.12 -12.42
N ASN A 318 -15.40 8.94 -13.74
CA ASN A 318 -15.01 9.97 -14.71
C ASN A 318 -16.18 10.50 -15.58
N ASN A 319 -17.41 10.03 -15.31
CA ASN A 319 -18.63 10.37 -16.03
C ASN A 319 -18.52 10.12 -17.55
N ASP A 320 -17.94 8.98 -17.93
CA ASP A 320 -17.84 8.56 -19.33
C ASP A 320 -18.93 7.56 -19.76
N GLY A 321 -19.79 7.18 -18.81
CA GLY A 321 -20.90 6.24 -19.00
C GLY A 321 -20.54 4.79 -18.71
N TRP A 322 -19.26 4.47 -18.46
CA TRP A 322 -18.79 3.15 -18.07
C TRP A 322 -18.52 3.08 -16.56
N LYS A 323 -18.81 1.93 -15.96
CA LYS A 323 -18.54 1.70 -14.55
C LYS A 323 -17.11 1.21 -14.37
N ASP A 324 -16.35 1.96 -13.57
CA ASP A 324 -15.04 1.60 -13.03
C ASP A 324 -15.20 0.62 -11.87
N LEU A 325 -14.17 -0.19 -11.62
CA LEU A 325 -14.21 -1.22 -10.58
C LEU A 325 -13.33 -0.86 -9.39
N LEU A 326 -13.88 -1.05 -8.20
CA LEU A 326 -13.18 -0.89 -6.94
C LEU A 326 -13.14 -2.24 -6.21
N VAL A 327 -11.94 -2.66 -5.82
CA VAL A 327 -11.71 -3.97 -5.20
C VAL A 327 -10.98 -3.82 -3.88
N GLY A 328 -11.59 -4.28 -2.80
CA GLY A 328 -10.99 -4.27 -1.46
C GLY A 328 -10.05 -5.45 -1.20
N ALA A 329 -8.95 -5.17 -0.51
CA ALA A 329 -7.98 -6.12 0.03
C ALA A 329 -7.64 -5.70 1.48
N PRO A 330 -8.56 -5.91 2.45
CA PRO A 330 -8.43 -5.36 3.80
C PRO A 330 -7.23 -5.90 4.60
N PHE A 331 -6.65 -7.02 4.17
CA PHE A 331 -5.47 -7.62 4.81
C PHE A 331 -4.18 -7.37 4.04
N TYR A 332 -4.19 -6.47 3.05
CA TYR A 332 -2.96 -5.94 2.47
C TYR A 332 -2.09 -5.35 3.59
N PHE A 333 -0.77 -5.54 3.50
CA PHE A 333 0.15 -5.02 4.49
C PHE A 333 1.51 -4.68 3.89
N ASP A 334 2.01 -3.48 4.18
CA ASP A 334 3.40 -3.10 3.97
C ASP A 334 4.02 -2.67 5.30
N ARG A 335 4.99 -3.46 5.77
CA ARG A 335 5.66 -3.20 7.05
C ARG A 335 6.53 -1.96 7.02
N LYS A 336 7.14 -1.61 5.89
CA LYS A 336 8.13 -0.52 5.84
C LYS A 336 7.47 0.85 5.83
N GLU A 337 6.35 0.95 5.13
CA GLU A 337 5.58 2.19 4.99
C GLU A 337 4.46 2.32 6.05
N GLU A 338 4.34 1.34 6.98
CA GLU A 338 3.26 1.24 7.97
C GLU A 338 1.84 1.28 7.36
N GLU A 339 1.70 0.75 6.15
CA GLU A 339 0.43 0.69 5.41
C GLU A 339 -0.30 -0.63 5.68
N GLY A 340 -1.63 -0.58 5.75
CA GLY A 340 -2.47 -1.76 5.96
C GLY A 340 -3.89 -1.57 5.42
N GLY A 341 -4.39 -2.61 4.77
CA GLY A 341 -5.60 -2.55 3.95
C GLY A 341 -5.39 -1.73 2.66
N ALA A 342 -5.98 -2.19 1.57
CA ALA A 342 -5.90 -1.51 0.29
C ALA A 342 -7.22 -1.60 -0.48
N VAL A 343 -7.44 -0.60 -1.35
CA VAL A 343 -8.49 -0.60 -2.37
C VAL A 343 -7.84 -0.33 -3.72
N TYR A 344 -8.12 -1.21 -4.68
CA TYR A 344 -7.60 -1.14 -6.04
C TYR A 344 -8.69 -0.59 -6.95
N ILE A 345 -8.35 0.42 -7.74
CA ILE A 345 -9.24 1.07 -8.69
C ILE A 345 -8.78 0.69 -10.09
N PHE A 346 -9.70 0.12 -10.86
CA PHE A 346 -9.50 -0.22 -12.26
C PHE A 346 -10.45 0.65 -13.09
N MET A 347 -9.88 1.66 -13.77
CA MET A 347 -10.65 2.49 -14.69
C MET A 347 -11.07 1.67 -15.91
N ASN A 348 -12.28 1.90 -16.38
CA ASN A 348 -12.86 1.21 -17.51
C ASN A 348 -12.56 1.96 -18.82
N GLU A 349 -11.93 1.29 -19.79
CA GLU A 349 -11.60 1.87 -21.09
C GLU A 349 -12.61 1.45 -22.17
N GLY A 350 -13.91 1.65 -21.90
CA GLY A 350 -14.98 1.35 -22.84
C GLY A 350 -15.34 -0.14 -22.95
N GLY A 351 -15.47 -0.81 -21.81
CA GLY A 351 -15.78 -2.24 -21.69
C GLY A 351 -14.55 -3.12 -21.44
N VAL A 352 -13.37 -2.52 -21.26
CA VAL A 352 -12.08 -3.23 -21.15
C VAL A 352 -11.32 -2.72 -19.93
N PHE A 353 -10.77 -3.66 -19.16
CA PHE A 353 -9.93 -3.37 -18.00
C PHE A 353 -8.49 -3.79 -18.26
N GLN A 354 -7.54 -2.99 -17.78
CA GLN A 354 -6.14 -3.39 -17.72
C GLN A 354 -5.91 -4.40 -16.60
N ASN A 355 -4.91 -5.28 -16.76
CA ASN A 355 -4.55 -6.25 -15.72
C ASN A 355 -3.89 -5.59 -14.50
N THR A 356 -3.47 -4.33 -14.62
CA THR A 356 -2.89 -3.53 -13.56
C THR A 356 -3.88 -2.47 -13.10
N PRO A 357 -3.99 -2.21 -11.79
CA PRO A 357 -4.84 -1.15 -11.26
C PRO A 357 -4.34 0.22 -11.73
N THR A 358 -5.26 1.13 -12.02
CA THR A 358 -4.95 2.53 -12.33
C THR A 358 -4.47 3.28 -11.08
N LEU A 359 -5.09 2.96 -9.93
CA LEU A 359 -4.76 3.54 -8.64
C LEU A 359 -4.91 2.50 -7.54
N VAL A 360 -4.06 2.60 -6.52
CA VAL A 360 -4.17 1.82 -5.28
C VAL A 360 -4.20 2.79 -4.12
N LEU A 361 -5.31 2.81 -3.39
CA LEU A 361 -5.46 3.53 -2.12
C LEU A 361 -5.10 2.59 -0.98
N LYS A 362 -4.37 3.09 0.01
CA LYS A 362 -3.86 2.29 1.12
C LYS A 362 -4.20 2.95 2.44
N GLY A 363 -4.55 2.13 3.43
CA GLY A 363 -4.85 2.57 4.78
C GLY A 363 -3.64 2.45 5.70
N VAL A 364 -3.87 2.78 6.98
CA VAL A 364 -2.89 2.59 8.06
C VAL A 364 -2.80 1.12 8.44
N SER A 365 -1.63 0.67 8.89
CA SER A 365 -1.41 -0.69 9.38
C SER A 365 -2.51 -1.16 10.36
N GLY A 366 -3.08 -2.34 10.12
CA GLY A 366 -4.10 -2.94 10.97
C GLY A 366 -5.49 -2.29 10.92
N SER A 367 -5.69 -1.25 10.08
CA SER A 367 -6.97 -0.52 9.97
C SER A 367 -8.11 -1.33 9.35
N GLY A 368 -7.78 -2.34 8.54
CA GLY A 368 -8.75 -3.05 7.70
C GLY A 368 -9.30 -2.18 6.57
N PHE A 369 -8.58 -1.14 6.13
CA PHE A 369 -9.01 -0.28 5.02
C PHE A 369 -9.38 -1.10 3.77
N GLY A 370 -10.57 -0.87 3.23
CA GLY A 370 -11.12 -1.67 2.12
C GLY A 370 -11.97 -2.86 2.57
N PHE A 371 -12.32 -2.96 3.86
CA PHE A 371 -13.24 -3.99 4.36
C PHE A 371 -14.63 -3.84 3.73
N ALA A 372 -15.11 -2.60 3.64
CA ALA A 372 -16.30 -2.23 2.89
C ALA A 372 -15.92 -1.19 1.85
N VAL A 373 -16.39 -1.37 0.63
CA VAL A 373 -16.25 -0.40 -0.46
C VAL A 373 -17.65 -0.23 -1.06
N ALA A 374 -18.09 1.00 -1.22
CA ALA A 374 -19.41 1.32 -1.75
C ALA A 374 -19.36 2.51 -2.70
N SER A 375 -20.10 2.42 -3.80
CA SER A 375 -20.53 3.60 -4.55
C SER A 375 -21.60 4.33 -3.74
N VAL A 376 -21.43 5.64 -3.54
CA VAL A 376 -22.39 6.47 -2.80
C VAL A 376 -23.16 7.43 -3.72
N GLY A 377 -22.94 7.33 -5.03
CA GLY A 377 -23.48 8.25 -6.04
C GLY A 377 -22.76 9.60 -6.03
N ASP A 378 -23.28 10.54 -6.81
CA ASP A 378 -22.81 11.92 -6.86
C ASP A 378 -23.35 12.69 -5.64
N ILE A 379 -22.57 12.69 -4.57
CA ILE A 379 -23.06 13.12 -3.25
C ILE A 379 -22.95 14.63 -3.07
N ASN A 380 -22.10 15.31 -3.84
CA ASN A 380 -21.93 16.76 -3.84
C ASN A 380 -22.63 17.46 -5.05
N GLN A 381 -23.19 16.67 -5.96
CA GLN A 381 -23.90 17.07 -7.19
C GLN A 381 -23.00 17.85 -8.16
N ASP A 382 -21.74 17.42 -8.32
CA ASP A 382 -20.77 18.01 -9.26
C ASP A 382 -20.75 17.32 -10.65
N GLY A 383 -21.47 16.19 -10.78
CA GLY A 383 -21.58 15.41 -11.99
C GLY A 383 -20.72 14.14 -12.03
N PHE A 384 -19.98 13.79 -10.97
CA PHE A 384 -19.18 12.56 -10.88
C PHE A 384 -19.64 11.68 -9.72
N GLU A 385 -19.59 10.35 -9.86
CA GLU A 385 -19.95 9.47 -8.74
C GLU A 385 -18.80 9.36 -7.74
N ASP A 386 -19.13 9.40 -6.46
CA ASP A 386 -18.19 9.33 -5.35
C ASP A 386 -18.18 7.96 -4.68
N ILE A 387 -17.14 7.69 -3.90
CA ILE A 387 -16.94 6.40 -3.24
C ILE A 387 -16.74 6.55 -1.73
N ALA A 388 -17.17 5.53 -1.00
CA ALA A 388 -16.93 5.38 0.43
C ALA A 388 -16.14 4.10 0.72
N ILE A 389 -15.10 4.23 1.54
CA ILE A 389 -14.24 3.12 1.97
C ILE A 389 -14.25 3.02 3.50
N GLY A 390 -14.54 1.83 4.01
CA GLY A 390 -14.53 1.52 5.43
C GLY A 390 -13.18 1.00 5.93
N ALA A 391 -12.77 1.49 7.09
CA ALA A 391 -11.62 1.01 7.86
C ALA A 391 -12.07 0.75 9.31
N PRO A 392 -12.82 -0.34 9.56
CA PRO A 392 -13.48 -0.58 10.84
C PRO A 392 -12.52 -0.74 12.02
N PHE A 393 -11.25 -1.03 11.79
CA PHE A 393 -10.27 -1.28 12.86
C PHE A 393 -9.29 -0.11 13.07
N ASP A 394 -9.46 1.01 12.37
CA ASP A 394 -8.73 2.27 12.64
C ASP A 394 -9.40 3.03 13.80
N GLY A 395 -8.84 2.89 15.00
CA GLY A 395 -9.39 3.55 16.20
C GLY A 395 -10.79 3.04 16.56
N SER A 396 -11.80 3.92 16.51
CA SER A 396 -13.22 3.51 16.67
C SER A 396 -13.84 3.00 15.36
N GLY A 397 -13.06 2.97 14.27
CA GLY A 397 -13.51 2.72 12.91
C GLY A 397 -13.78 4.02 12.18
N LYS A 398 -13.37 4.09 10.91
CA LYS A 398 -13.50 5.27 10.07
C LYS A 398 -14.12 4.94 8.72
N VAL A 399 -14.78 5.94 8.14
CA VAL A 399 -15.22 5.92 6.75
C VAL A 399 -14.55 7.07 6.02
N PHE A 400 -13.92 6.75 4.89
CA PHE A 400 -13.26 7.69 3.99
C PHE A 400 -14.16 7.90 2.78
N LEU A 401 -14.56 9.15 2.53
CA LEU A 401 -15.28 9.55 1.33
C LEU A 401 -14.30 10.21 0.38
N TYR A 402 -14.23 9.72 -0.85
CA TYR A 402 -13.35 10.26 -1.88
C TYR A 402 -14.17 10.88 -3.01
N GLN A 403 -13.82 12.12 -3.35
CA GLN A 403 -14.43 12.84 -4.47
C GLN A 403 -13.76 12.43 -5.78
N SER A 404 -14.58 12.15 -6.78
CA SER A 404 -14.11 11.84 -8.14
C SER A 404 -14.02 13.10 -9.02
N SER A 405 -13.50 12.94 -10.23
CA SER A 405 -13.29 14.05 -11.16
C SER A 405 -13.31 13.56 -12.60
N LYS A 406 -13.18 14.47 -13.56
CA LYS A 406 -13.12 14.11 -14.99
C LYS A 406 -11.98 13.13 -15.32
N GLU A 407 -10.89 13.17 -14.57
CA GLU A 407 -9.76 12.25 -14.72
C GLU A 407 -9.94 10.94 -13.94
N GLY A 408 -11.10 10.74 -13.29
CA GLY A 408 -11.37 9.67 -12.34
C GLY A 408 -10.88 10.02 -10.94
N LEU A 409 -10.35 9.02 -10.23
CA LEU A 409 -9.81 9.17 -8.89
C LEU A 409 -8.28 9.31 -8.90
N SER A 410 -7.73 10.26 -8.14
CA SER A 410 -6.28 10.49 -7.98
C SER A 410 -5.82 10.26 -6.54
N LYS A 411 -4.50 10.19 -6.32
CA LYS A 411 -3.94 10.06 -4.95
C LYS A 411 -4.17 11.33 -4.12
N GLU A 412 -4.22 12.46 -4.79
CA GLU A 412 -4.48 13.79 -4.22
C GLU A 412 -5.98 14.09 -4.15
N ALA A 413 -6.84 13.11 -4.47
CA ALA A 413 -8.29 13.25 -4.40
C ALA A 413 -8.70 13.73 -3.01
N ARG A 414 -9.63 14.68 -2.99
CA ARG A 414 -10.12 15.26 -1.76
C ARG A 414 -10.93 14.22 -1.00
N GLN A 415 -10.73 14.19 0.32
CA GLN A 415 -11.40 13.23 1.18
C GLN A 415 -12.05 13.86 2.41
N GLN A 416 -13.24 13.39 2.77
CA GLN A 416 -13.80 13.56 4.11
C GLN A 416 -13.61 12.29 4.90
N VAL A 417 -13.06 12.41 6.10
CA VAL A 417 -12.86 11.29 7.02
C VAL A 417 -13.88 11.42 8.14
N ILE A 418 -14.67 10.37 8.34
CA ILE A 418 -15.72 10.31 9.36
C ILE A 418 -15.29 9.30 10.41
N ASP A 419 -14.98 9.78 11.61
CA ASP A 419 -14.57 8.94 12.74
C ASP A 419 -15.78 8.49 13.56
N GLY A 420 -15.87 7.19 13.82
CA GLY A 420 -16.96 6.60 14.61
C GLY A 420 -17.08 7.20 16.03
N SER A 421 -16.01 7.74 16.60
CA SER A 421 -16.03 8.41 17.91
C SER A 421 -16.82 9.72 17.92
N GLU A 422 -17.00 10.36 16.76
CA GLU A 422 -17.74 11.62 16.61
C GLU A 422 -19.24 11.40 16.37
N ILE A 423 -19.64 10.15 16.07
CA ILE A 423 -21.02 9.83 15.67
C ILE A 423 -21.89 9.49 16.87
N GLY A 424 -22.87 10.35 17.13
CA GLY A 424 -23.86 10.17 18.18
C GLY A 424 -23.29 10.32 19.60
N THR A 425 -24.15 10.15 20.61
CA THR A 425 -23.73 10.28 22.01
C THR A 425 -22.98 9.03 22.47
N GLY A 426 -21.66 9.13 22.61
CA GLY A 426 -20.80 8.05 23.12
C GLY A 426 -20.02 7.28 22.04
N GLY A 427 -20.12 7.70 20.78
CA GLY A 427 -19.41 7.10 19.65
C GLY A 427 -19.92 5.70 19.25
N ILE A 428 -19.37 5.20 18.15
CA ILE A 428 -19.62 3.88 17.58
C ILE A 428 -18.27 3.22 17.32
N LYS A 429 -18.07 1.99 17.81
CA LYS A 429 -16.85 1.20 17.53
C LYS A 429 -17.01 0.37 16.26
N THR A 430 -15.93 -0.08 15.64
CA THR A 430 -15.97 -0.86 14.38
C THR A 430 -16.79 -0.20 13.27
N PHE A 431 -16.84 1.13 13.30
CA PHE A 431 -17.61 1.93 12.36
C PHE A 431 -17.03 1.82 10.94
N GLY A 432 -17.88 1.56 9.94
CA GLY A 432 -17.44 1.31 8.56
C GLY A 432 -17.26 -0.16 8.22
N TYR A 433 -17.80 -1.09 9.03
CA TYR A 433 -17.78 -2.53 8.72
C TYR A 433 -18.66 -2.87 7.51
N SER A 434 -19.79 -2.17 7.36
CA SER A 434 -20.67 -2.26 6.21
C SER A 434 -21.15 -0.86 5.82
N ILE A 435 -21.31 -0.62 4.52
CA ILE A 435 -21.67 0.70 3.97
C ILE A 435 -22.67 0.50 2.83
N ASN A 436 -23.71 1.33 2.80
CA ASN A 436 -24.63 1.43 1.67
C ASN A 436 -24.97 2.92 1.43
N GLY A 437 -24.95 3.36 0.17
CA GLY A 437 -25.27 4.73 -0.21
C GLY A 437 -25.98 4.79 -1.57
N GLY A 438 -26.09 6.00 -2.13
CA GLY A 438 -26.71 6.24 -3.44
C GLY A 438 -28.21 6.50 -3.43
N LEU A 439 -28.87 6.50 -2.25
CA LEU A 439 -30.28 6.84 -2.10
C LEU A 439 -30.45 8.10 -1.25
N ASP A 440 -31.14 9.10 -1.79
CA ASP A 440 -31.63 10.27 -1.05
C ASP A 440 -32.87 9.86 -0.23
N VAL A 441 -32.76 9.92 1.10
CA VAL A 441 -33.82 9.51 2.02
C VAL A 441 -34.54 10.66 2.71
N ASP A 442 -34.07 11.91 2.54
CA ASP A 442 -34.72 13.10 3.07
C ASP A 442 -35.22 14.09 1.99
N GLU A 443 -35.14 13.69 0.72
CA GLU A 443 -35.67 14.37 -0.46
C GLU A 443 -35.02 15.73 -0.72
N ASN A 444 -33.76 15.91 -0.30
CA ASN A 444 -33.00 17.13 -0.53
C ASN A 444 -32.22 17.13 -1.87
N SER A 445 -32.36 16.06 -2.66
CA SER A 445 -31.69 15.79 -3.94
C SER A 445 -30.20 15.48 -3.86
N TYR A 446 -29.68 15.13 -2.67
CA TYR A 446 -28.33 14.64 -2.48
C TYR A 446 -28.40 13.22 -1.88
N PRO A 447 -27.65 12.24 -2.42
CA PRO A 447 -27.58 10.89 -1.87
C PRO A 447 -27.12 10.85 -0.40
N ASP A 448 -27.66 9.92 0.38
CA ASP A 448 -27.27 9.71 1.79
C ASP A 448 -26.51 8.39 1.97
N ILE A 449 -25.90 8.21 3.16
CA ILE A 449 -25.05 7.06 3.49
C ILE A 449 -25.53 6.41 4.77
N LEU A 450 -25.69 5.08 4.73
CA LEU A 450 -25.91 4.23 5.90
C LEU A 450 -24.65 3.44 6.21
N VAL A 451 -24.16 3.56 7.44
CA VAL A 451 -22.95 2.87 7.91
C VAL A 451 -23.30 1.93 9.07
N GLY A 452 -22.83 0.69 8.97
CA GLY A 452 -22.97 -0.33 10.00
C GLY A 452 -21.69 -0.59 10.79
N SER A 453 -21.86 -1.29 11.90
CA SER A 453 -20.82 -1.59 12.89
C SER A 453 -21.09 -2.94 13.55
N LEU A 454 -20.05 -3.58 14.10
CA LEU A 454 -20.16 -4.78 14.92
C LEU A 454 -20.55 -4.47 16.39
N ASP A 455 -20.61 -3.20 16.78
CA ASP A 455 -20.97 -2.69 18.12
C ASP A 455 -22.50 -2.56 18.32
N ASP A 456 -23.28 -3.32 17.56
CA ASP A 456 -24.75 -3.33 17.57
C ASP A 456 -25.39 -1.97 17.20
N LYS A 457 -24.76 -1.18 16.32
CA LYS A 457 -25.26 0.14 15.89
C LYS A 457 -25.16 0.35 14.38
N ILE A 458 -26.07 1.18 13.88
CA ILE A 458 -25.99 1.78 12.54
C ILE A 458 -26.16 3.29 12.64
N ALA A 459 -25.57 4.03 11.70
CA ALA A 459 -25.76 5.46 11.58
C ALA A 459 -26.09 5.85 10.14
N LEU A 460 -27.22 6.53 9.95
CA LEU A 460 -27.53 7.26 8.73
C LEU A 460 -26.90 8.64 8.81
N LEU A 461 -26.02 8.92 7.85
CA LEU A 461 -25.36 10.19 7.63
C LEU A 461 -25.98 10.83 6.39
N ARG A 462 -26.43 12.07 6.50
CA ARG A 462 -27.19 12.74 5.45
C ARG A 462 -26.37 13.84 4.78
N ALA A 463 -26.54 13.98 3.48
CA ALA A 463 -25.84 15.00 2.70
C ALA A 463 -26.46 16.38 2.90
N ARG A 464 -25.62 17.40 2.94
CA ARG A 464 -25.98 18.82 3.05
C ARG A 464 -26.00 19.43 1.65
N PRO A 465 -26.89 20.38 1.36
CA PRO A 465 -26.85 21.07 0.07
C PRO A 465 -25.55 21.84 -0.14
N VAL A 466 -24.98 21.69 -1.34
CA VAL A 466 -23.75 22.38 -1.76
C VAL A 466 -24.10 23.63 -2.54
N ILE A 467 -23.58 24.78 -2.08
CA ILE A 467 -23.77 26.07 -2.76
C ILE A 467 -22.49 26.54 -3.44
N GLN A 468 -22.63 26.98 -4.69
CA GLN A 468 -21.60 27.71 -5.43
C GLN A 468 -21.91 29.20 -5.39
N LEU A 469 -20.94 30.02 -4.99
CA LEU A 469 -21.06 31.47 -4.94
C LEU A 469 -20.73 32.09 -6.30
N SER A 470 -21.62 32.93 -6.80
CA SER A 470 -21.35 33.88 -7.87
C SER A 470 -20.98 35.22 -7.25
N LYS A 471 -19.72 35.62 -7.43
CA LYS A 471 -19.08 36.76 -6.76
C LYS A 471 -18.51 37.76 -7.76
N THR A 472 -18.60 39.04 -7.43
CA THR A 472 -17.90 40.13 -8.13
C THR A 472 -17.13 40.95 -7.11
N PHE A 473 -15.80 40.85 -7.14
CA PHE A 473 -14.88 41.56 -6.26
C PHE A 473 -13.98 42.47 -7.11
N THR A 474 -14.18 43.79 -7.02
CA THR A 474 -13.40 44.76 -7.80
C THR A 474 -12.90 45.91 -6.94
N VAL A 475 -11.72 46.42 -7.29
CA VAL A 475 -11.07 47.53 -6.61
C VAL A 475 -10.80 48.66 -7.61
N SER A 476 -11.04 49.91 -7.20
CA SER A 476 -10.92 51.08 -8.07
C SER A 476 -10.39 52.31 -7.32
N PRO A 477 -9.54 53.15 -7.94
CA PRO A 477 -8.88 52.99 -9.25
C PRO A 477 -7.72 51.95 -9.20
N ARG A 478 -7.23 51.50 -10.36
CA ARG A 478 -6.09 50.56 -10.46
C ARG A 478 -4.73 51.20 -10.14
N ILE A 479 -4.60 52.50 -10.37
CA ILE A 479 -3.40 53.29 -10.06
C ILE A 479 -3.83 54.43 -9.15
N VAL A 480 -3.10 54.60 -8.05
CA VAL A 480 -3.35 55.63 -7.05
C VAL A 480 -2.19 56.61 -7.03
N ASP A 481 -2.51 57.85 -7.32
CA ASP A 481 -1.63 58.99 -7.10
C ASP A 481 -1.90 59.56 -5.70
N PRO A 482 -0.93 59.50 -4.77
CA PRO A 482 -1.07 60.05 -3.42
C PRO A 482 -1.44 61.54 -3.40
N ALA A 483 -1.09 62.33 -4.43
CA ALA A 483 -1.39 63.76 -4.51
C ALA A 483 -2.87 64.06 -4.81
N ASN A 484 -3.58 63.11 -5.43
CA ASN A 484 -4.99 63.24 -5.80
C ASN A 484 -5.96 62.55 -4.81
N CYS A 485 -5.44 61.94 -3.74
CA CYS A 485 -6.25 61.35 -2.68
C CYS A 485 -6.72 62.41 -1.68
N THR A 486 -8.04 62.57 -1.51
CA THR A 486 -8.66 63.45 -0.49
C THR A 486 -8.97 62.68 0.81
N ASN A 487 -9.22 63.40 1.91
CA ASN A 487 -9.60 62.83 3.22
C ASN A 487 -10.93 62.05 3.25
N ASP A 488 -11.67 61.99 2.14
CA ASP A 488 -13.01 61.38 2.09
C ASP A 488 -12.95 59.90 1.64
N SER A 489 -12.19 59.59 0.58
CA SER A 489 -11.75 58.24 0.13
C SER A 489 -11.35 58.28 -1.35
N CYS A 490 -10.18 57.74 -1.70
CA CYS A 490 -9.74 57.59 -3.10
C CYS A 490 -9.76 56.14 -3.62
N ILE A 491 -9.88 55.15 -2.72
CA ILE A 491 -9.95 53.73 -3.08
C ILE A 491 -11.32 53.16 -2.68
N LYS A 492 -11.97 52.48 -3.61
CA LYS A 492 -13.28 51.85 -3.42
C LYS A 492 -13.22 50.38 -3.80
N VAL A 493 -13.74 49.54 -2.92
CA VAL A 493 -13.94 48.10 -3.14
C VAL A 493 -15.43 47.85 -3.35
N LYS A 494 -15.81 47.20 -4.45
CA LYS A 494 -17.17 46.77 -4.74
C LYS A 494 -17.25 45.24 -4.62
N LEU A 495 -18.17 44.78 -3.79
CA LEU A 495 -18.44 43.36 -3.55
C LEU A 495 -19.91 43.05 -3.85
N CYS A 496 -20.15 42.12 -4.77
CA CYS A 496 -21.48 41.56 -5.06
C CYS A 496 -21.42 40.05 -4.84
N LEU A 497 -22.43 39.48 -4.18
CA LEU A 497 -22.51 38.05 -3.87
C LEU A 497 -23.92 37.52 -4.18
N SER A 498 -23.97 36.31 -4.73
CA SER A 498 -25.14 35.48 -4.95
C SER A 498 -24.73 34.01 -4.89
N TYR A 499 -25.69 33.08 -4.82
CA TYR A 499 -25.41 31.66 -4.81
C TYR A 499 -26.31 30.90 -5.79
N ILE A 500 -25.82 29.76 -6.25
CA ILE A 500 -26.57 28.70 -6.93
C ILE A 500 -26.33 27.38 -6.20
N LEU A 501 -27.24 26.42 -6.29
CA LEU A 501 -27.00 25.06 -5.80
C LEU A 501 -26.29 24.24 -6.87
N SER A 502 -25.40 23.33 -6.47
CA SER A 502 -24.71 22.43 -7.41
C SER A 502 -25.70 21.55 -8.20
N ASN A 503 -26.78 21.09 -7.57
CA ASN A 503 -27.86 20.32 -8.22
C ASN A 503 -28.72 21.13 -9.22
N GLY A 504 -28.42 22.40 -9.46
CA GLY A 504 -29.14 23.25 -10.41
C GLY A 504 -30.54 23.71 -9.98
N ASN A 505 -30.99 23.40 -8.75
CA ASN A 505 -32.31 23.79 -8.27
C ASN A 505 -32.41 25.31 -8.04
N THR A 506 -33.12 25.99 -8.94
CA THR A 506 -33.35 27.45 -8.88
C THR A 506 -34.46 27.88 -7.93
N ASN A 507 -35.26 26.93 -7.41
CA ASN A 507 -36.37 27.22 -6.50
C ASN A 507 -35.92 27.30 -5.02
N PHE A 508 -34.66 26.96 -4.72
CA PHE A 508 -34.12 27.01 -3.37
C PHE A 508 -33.81 28.46 -2.94
N GLN A 509 -34.74 29.07 -2.20
CA GLN A 509 -34.65 30.49 -1.76
C GLN A 509 -34.42 30.66 -0.25
N ASN A 510 -33.62 29.77 0.35
CA ASN A 510 -33.27 29.91 1.77
C ASN A 510 -32.38 31.14 2.00
N ASN A 511 -32.63 31.83 3.12
CA ASN A 511 -31.85 33.01 3.48
C ASN A 511 -30.49 32.59 4.05
N ILE A 512 -29.44 32.65 3.22
CA ILE A 512 -28.08 32.29 3.60
C ILE A 512 -27.29 33.56 3.90
N THR A 513 -26.66 33.61 5.08
CA THR A 513 -25.80 34.73 5.46
C THR A 513 -24.33 34.29 5.43
N LEU A 514 -23.50 35.01 4.69
CA LEU A 514 -22.06 34.86 4.69
C LEU A 514 -21.41 35.86 5.64
N LYS A 515 -20.41 35.41 6.37
CA LYS A 515 -19.46 36.25 7.09
C LYS A 515 -18.21 36.38 6.24
N TYR A 516 -17.88 37.61 5.83
CA TYR A 516 -16.70 37.88 5.02
C TYR A 516 -15.71 38.79 5.75
N ARG A 517 -14.43 38.63 5.41
CA ARG A 517 -13.28 39.36 5.91
C ARG A 517 -12.51 39.88 4.71
N LEU A 518 -12.45 41.19 4.58
CA LEU A 518 -11.69 41.88 3.55
C LEU A 518 -10.44 42.46 4.18
N GLU A 519 -9.29 42.11 3.64
CA GLU A 519 -7.98 42.55 4.10
C GLU A 519 -7.33 43.44 3.04
N ALA A 520 -6.61 44.46 3.49
CA ALA A 520 -5.87 45.35 2.61
C ALA A 520 -4.50 45.63 3.22
N ASP A 521 -3.43 45.24 2.53
CA ASP A 521 -2.04 45.44 2.98
C ASP A 521 -1.74 44.77 4.35
N ALA A 522 -2.35 43.61 4.61
CA ALA A 522 -2.37 42.97 5.93
C ALA A 522 -1.02 42.37 6.38
N ASP A 523 -0.16 41.97 5.43
CA ASP A 523 1.17 41.42 5.73
C ASP A 523 2.16 42.46 6.27
N ARG A 524 1.75 43.74 6.31
CA ARG A 524 2.59 44.83 6.77
C ARG A 524 2.26 45.20 8.21
N ARG A 525 3.31 45.37 9.01
CA ARG A 525 3.20 45.91 10.38
C ARG A 525 2.55 47.30 10.44
N SER A 526 2.70 48.08 9.36
CA SER A 526 2.09 49.39 9.16
C SER A 526 1.39 49.43 7.80
N PRO A 527 0.06 49.18 7.73
CA PRO A 527 -0.67 49.14 6.46
C PRO A 527 -0.77 50.53 5.83
N ARG A 528 -0.59 50.61 4.51
CA ARG A 528 -0.58 51.86 3.72
C ARG A 528 -1.97 52.45 3.46
N VAL A 529 -3.02 51.68 3.75
CA VAL A 529 -4.42 52.07 3.59
C VAL A 529 -5.20 51.75 4.86
N LYS A 530 -6.30 52.49 5.07
CA LYS A 530 -7.22 52.27 6.19
C LYS A 530 -8.67 52.22 5.73
N PHE A 531 -9.44 51.26 6.25
CA PHE A 531 -10.89 51.20 6.03
C PHE A 531 -11.61 52.32 6.81
N LEU A 532 -12.48 53.09 6.12
CA LEU A 532 -13.17 54.24 6.72
C LEU A 532 -14.16 53.86 7.85
N LYS A 533 -14.75 52.66 7.78
CA LYS A 533 -15.79 52.16 8.69
C LYS A 533 -15.38 50.89 9.45
N SER A 534 -14.09 50.75 9.82
CA SER A 534 -13.60 49.57 10.56
C SER A 534 -12.91 49.95 11.87
N SER A 535 -12.95 49.04 12.85
CA SER A 535 -12.19 49.11 14.10
C SER A 535 -10.70 48.80 13.92
N SER A 536 -10.33 48.09 12.85
CA SER A 536 -8.95 47.74 12.49
C SER A 536 -8.56 48.41 11.17
N PRO A 537 -7.36 48.99 11.04
CA PRO A 537 -6.97 49.75 9.86
C PRO A 537 -6.95 48.90 8.58
N SER A 538 -6.37 47.70 8.60
CA SER A 538 -6.16 46.82 7.44
C SER A 538 -7.20 45.73 7.24
N VAL A 539 -8.22 45.63 8.10
CA VAL A 539 -9.21 44.54 8.05
C VAL A 539 -10.62 45.09 8.18
N TYR A 540 -11.53 44.69 7.29
CA TYR A 540 -12.97 44.95 7.36
C TYR A 540 -13.72 43.64 7.51
N ARG A 541 -14.67 43.56 8.45
CA ARG A 541 -15.52 42.39 8.67
C ARG A 541 -16.96 42.76 8.42
N GLY A 542 -17.69 41.93 7.67
CA GLY A 542 -19.09 42.17 7.34
C GLY A 542 -19.90 40.89 7.22
N PHE A 543 -21.22 41.09 7.13
CA PHE A 543 -22.19 40.04 6.87
C PHE A 543 -22.93 40.35 5.57
N PHE A 544 -23.24 39.31 4.81
CA PHE A 544 -23.91 39.42 3.53
C PHE A 544 -25.02 38.37 3.44
N SER A 545 -26.28 38.79 3.40
CA SER A 545 -27.44 37.90 3.31
C SER A 545 -27.97 37.82 1.87
N MET A 546 -28.21 36.59 1.40
CA MET A 546 -28.75 36.22 0.08
C MET A 546 -30.09 35.47 0.30
N PRO A 547 -31.06 35.43 -0.63
CA PRO A 547 -30.89 35.24 -2.08
C PRO A 547 -30.91 36.50 -2.95
N GLU A 548 -31.34 37.66 -2.45
CA GLU A 548 -31.36 38.90 -3.26
C GLU A 548 -29.94 39.36 -3.63
N THR A 549 -29.64 39.47 -4.92
CA THR A 549 -28.37 40.01 -5.45
C THR A 549 -28.22 41.48 -5.06
N LYS A 550 -27.42 41.76 -4.03
CA LYS A 550 -27.06 43.12 -3.62
C LYS A 550 -25.57 43.36 -3.89
N CYS A 551 -25.16 44.61 -4.01
CA CYS A 551 -23.75 44.98 -4.08
C CYS A 551 -23.45 45.97 -2.97
N GLN A 552 -22.35 45.77 -2.26
CA GLN A 552 -21.86 46.69 -1.25
C GLN A 552 -20.60 47.39 -1.77
N THR A 553 -20.43 48.67 -1.42
CA THR A 553 -19.22 49.44 -1.74
C THR A 553 -18.57 49.92 -0.45
N ILE A 554 -17.32 49.51 -0.25
CA ILE A 554 -16.50 49.79 0.92
C ILE A 554 -15.44 50.82 0.50
N LYS A 555 -15.24 51.85 1.32
CA LYS A 555 -14.33 52.98 1.03
C LYS A 555 -13.09 52.91 1.91
N LEU A 556 -11.92 53.20 1.33
CA LEU A 556 -10.63 53.27 2.01
C LEU A 556 -9.95 54.63 1.82
N ILE A 557 -9.10 54.97 2.79
CA ILE A 557 -8.24 56.16 2.81
C ILE A 557 -6.77 55.74 2.79
N LEU A 558 -5.91 56.57 2.19
CA LEU A 558 -4.47 56.39 2.21
C LEU A 558 -3.89 56.86 3.55
N THR A 559 -2.84 56.21 4.06
CA THR A 559 -2.11 56.72 5.23
C THR A 559 -1.07 57.77 4.86
N ASP A 560 -0.82 58.71 5.75
CA ASP A 560 0.25 59.70 5.57
C ASP A 560 1.65 59.04 5.62
N ASN A 561 2.63 59.63 4.91
CA ASN A 561 4.06 59.24 4.93
C ASN A 561 4.39 57.80 4.46
N ILE A 562 3.80 57.35 3.35
CA ILE A 562 4.12 56.04 2.74
C ILE A 562 5.53 56.04 2.16
N GLN A 563 6.42 55.23 2.75
CA GLN A 563 7.81 55.03 2.31
C GLN A 563 7.89 54.06 1.13
N ASP A 564 7.16 52.94 1.18
CA ASP A 564 7.14 51.96 0.08
C ASP A 564 6.00 52.23 -0.90
N LYS A 565 6.38 52.83 -2.03
CA LYS A 565 5.54 53.13 -3.20
C LYS A 565 5.82 52.20 -4.39
N LEU A 566 6.68 51.18 -4.23
CA LEU A 566 7.09 50.27 -5.31
C LEU A 566 6.17 49.04 -5.38
N ARG A 567 5.83 48.44 -4.23
CA ARG A 567 4.93 47.26 -4.16
C ARG A 567 3.46 47.64 -4.29
N SER A 568 2.66 46.79 -4.93
CA SER A 568 1.20 46.98 -4.97
C SER A 568 0.57 46.83 -3.58
N ILE A 569 -0.60 47.43 -3.39
CA ILE A 569 -1.47 47.19 -2.25
C ILE A 569 -2.35 46.01 -2.61
N GLU A 570 -2.15 44.89 -1.95
CA GLU A 570 -2.95 43.69 -2.12
C GLU A 570 -4.21 43.74 -1.25
N PHE A 571 -5.31 43.27 -1.82
CA PHE A 571 -6.61 43.11 -1.19
C PHE A 571 -6.99 41.64 -1.24
N ALA A 572 -7.30 41.05 -0.09
CA ALA A 572 -7.76 39.67 0.00
C ALA A 572 -9.18 39.60 0.55
N LEU A 573 -10.07 38.85 -0.10
CA LEU A 573 -11.42 38.57 0.35
C LEU A 573 -11.52 37.12 0.81
N ASN A 574 -11.74 36.92 2.11
CA ASN A 574 -12.03 35.62 2.69
C ASN A 574 -13.49 35.56 3.15
N TYR A 575 -14.16 34.43 3.00
CA TYR A 575 -15.57 34.28 3.39
C TYR A 575 -15.89 32.90 3.96
N SER A 576 -16.94 32.84 4.78
CA SER A 576 -17.44 31.64 5.42
C SER A 576 -18.96 31.75 5.61
N ILE A 577 -19.67 30.63 5.67
CA ILE A 577 -21.10 30.62 6.01
C ILE A 577 -21.27 30.97 7.49
N TYR A 578 -22.17 31.90 7.78
CA TYR A 578 -22.61 32.17 9.15
C TYR A 578 -23.70 31.16 9.51
N GLU A 579 -23.30 30.07 10.19
CA GLU A 579 -24.23 29.02 10.56
C GLU A 579 -25.28 29.50 11.58
N THR A 580 -26.54 29.18 11.30
CA THR A 580 -27.64 29.44 12.23
C THR A 580 -27.64 28.40 13.35
N LYS A 581 -28.07 28.79 14.56
CA LYS A 581 -28.14 27.83 15.68
C LYS A 581 -29.22 26.79 15.41
N ALA A 582 -28.88 25.52 15.62
CA ALA A 582 -29.82 24.42 15.51
C ALA A 582 -31.05 24.61 16.42
N ARG A 583 -32.24 24.23 15.92
CA ARG A 583 -33.47 24.34 16.70
C ARG A 583 -33.48 23.26 17.78
N SER A 584 -33.74 23.64 19.04
CA SER A 584 -33.79 22.73 20.20
C SER A 584 -34.94 21.70 20.20
N HIS A 585 -35.62 21.46 19.08
CA HIS A 585 -36.74 20.52 19.01
C HIS A 585 -36.27 19.06 18.92
N ARG A 586 -37.05 18.14 19.52
CA ARG A 586 -36.81 16.68 19.56
C ARG A 586 -37.06 15.95 18.22
N GLY A 587 -36.92 16.64 17.09
CA GLY A 587 -37.18 16.09 15.75
C GLY A 587 -35.93 16.13 14.88
N ILE A 588 -35.97 15.38 13.77
CA ILE A 588 -34.90 15.39 12.78
C ILE A 588 -34.77 16.79 12.19
N GLN A 589 -33.55 17.31 12.18
CA GLN A 589 -33.25 18.59 11.53
C GLN A 589 -33.19 18.39 10.02
N SER A 590 -33.86 19.29 9.28
CA SER A 590 -33.66 19.42 7.83
C SER A 590 -32.29 20.06 7.58
N LEU A 591 -31.50 19.43 6.71
CA LEU A 591 -30.16 19.89 6.37
C LEU A 591 -30.15 21.06 5.36
N ASP A 592 -31.30 21.38 4.75
CA ASP A 592 -31.49 22.57 3.90
C ASP A 592 -31.16 23.89 4.59
N ALA A 593 -31.25 23.93 5.92
CA ALA A 593 -30.89 25.10 6.72
C ALA A 593 -29.39 25.24 6.96
N PHE A 594 -28.60 24.21 6.62
CA PHE A 594 -27.17 24.12 6.89
C PHE A 594 -26.37 23.78 5.62
N PRO A 595 -26.44 24.59 4.55
CA PRO A 595 -25.66 24.31 3.34
C PRO A 595 -24.15 24.41 3.60
N VAL A 596 -23.35 23.84 2.69
CA VAL A 596 -21.89 23.97 2.64
C VAL A 596 -21.46 24.72 1.39
N LEU A 597 -20.30 25.39 1.45
CA LEU A 597 -19.71 25.98 0.26
C LEU A 597 -19.08 24.87 -0.59
N SER A 598 -19.21 24.97 -1.91
CA SER A 598 -18.44 24.14 -2.83
C SER A 598 -16.95 24.40 -2.60
N GLU A 599 -16.22 23.33 -2.31
CA GLU A 599 -14.76 23.36 -2.12
C GLU A 599 -14.00 23.56 -3.44
N GLU A 600 -14.65 23.40 -4.59
CA GLU A 600 -14.04 23.68 -5.91
C GLU A 600 -13.74 25.17 -6.08
N GLN A 601 -14.47 26.03 -5.38
CA GLN A 601 -14.29 27.46 -5.47
C GLN A 601 -13.22 27.93 -4.48
N ASN A 602 -12.23 28.69 -4.99
CA ASN A 602 -11.26 29.33 -4.11
C ASN A 602 -11.96 30.27 -3.12
N HIS A 603 -11.84 29.98 -1.83
CA HIS A 603 -12.44 30.77 -0.75
C HIS A 603 -11.69 32.09 -0.45
N GLN A 604 -10.58 32.33 -1.17
CA GLN A 604 -9.79 33.55 -1.12
C GLN A 604 -9.65 34.17 -2.52
N ASP A 605 -10.12 35.41 -2.69
CA ASP A 605 -9.87 36.18 -3.91
C ASP A 605 -8.90 37.32 -3.63
N THR A 606 -7.99 37.58 -4.56
CA THR A 606 -7.06 38.70 -4.47
C THR A 606 -7.30 39.75 -5.55
N GLN A 607 -7.06 41.01 -5.21
CA GLN A 607 -7.04 42.15 -6.12
C GLN A 607 -5.90 43.08 -5.71
N GLU A 608 -5.40 43.90 -6.62
CA GLU A 608 -4.27 44.79 -6.33
C GLU A 608 -4.45 46.21 -6.88
N ILE A 609 -3.71 47.15 -6.28
CA ILE A 609 -3.61 48.53 -6.72
C ILE A 609 -2.15 48.97 -6.69
N HIS A 610 -1.70 49.72 -7.70
CA HIS A 610 -0.33 50.25 -7.74
C HIS A 610 -0.27 51.74 -7.39
N PHE A 611 0.86 52.16 -6.82
CA PHE A 611 1.21 53.57 -6.71
C PHE A 611 1.85 54.09 -8.01
N GLN A 612 1.86 55.41 -8.18
CA GLN A 612 2.71 56.06 -9.17
C GLN A 612 4.20 55.95 -8.74
N LYS A 613 5.03 55.26 -9.56
CA LYS A 613 6.47 54.98 -9.43
C LYS A 613 7.34 56.11 -10.03
N GLU A 614 8.60 56.24 -9.57
CA GLU A 614 9.55 57.30 -9.96
C GLU A 614 10.40 56.99 -11.23
N CYS A 615 10.10 55.90 -11.93
CA CYS A 615 10.83 55.43 -13.12
C CYS A 615 10.33 56.11 -14.40
N GLY A 616 10.39 57.44 -14.44
CA GLY A 616 9.94 58.23 -15.60
C GLY A 616 8.42 58.48 -15.67
N ALA A 617 7.98 59.16 -16.74
CA ALA A 617 6.58 59.61 -16.90
C ALA A 617 5.60 58.49 -17.29
N ASP A 618 6.11 57.32 -17.70
CA ASP A 618 5.33 56.13 -18.08
C ASP A 618 5.18 55.11 -16.93
N ASN A 619 5.75 55.40 -15.75
CA ASN A 619 5.56 54.67 -14.51
C ASN A 619 6.08 53.21 -14.53
N LYS A 620 7.07 52.94 -15.41
CA LYS A 620 7.54 51.60 -15.77
C LYS A 620 9.06 51.54 -15.69
N CYS A 621 9.59 50.93 -14.63
CA CYS A 621 11.04 50.72 -14.46
C CYS A 621 11.48 49.57 -15.37
N ARG A 622 12.32 49.79 -16.38
CA ARG A 622 12.70 48.75 -17.35
C ARG A 622 14.13 48.28 -17.14
N SER A 623 14.32 47.02 -16.73
CA SER A 623 15.65 46.42 -16.56
C SER A 623 16.08 45.61 -17.78
N ASN A 624 17.38 45.28 -17.85
CA ASN A 624 17.92 44.38 -18.86
C ASN A 624 18.89 43.37 -18.25
N LEU A 625 18.41 42.57 -17.30
CA LEU A 625 19.18 41.47 -16.70
C LEU A 625 19.44 40.37 -17.73
N GLN A 626 20.70 39.97 -17.88
CA GLN A 626 21.15 38.89 -18.77
C GLN A 626 21.99 37.89 -17.97
N ILE A 627 21.91 36.60 -18.32
CA ILE A 627 22.63 35.51 -17.64
C ILE A 627 23.39 34.61 -18.60
N THR A 628 24.64 34.28 -18.28
CA THR A 628 25.44 33.24 -18.92
C THR A 628 26.00 32.29 -17.86
N ALA A 629 26.15 31.00 -18.21
CA ALA A 629 26.63 30.01 -17.25
C ALA A 629 27.35 28.85 -17.93
N ALA A 630 28.37 28.30 -17.26
CA ALA A 630 29.16 27.16 -17.72
C ALA A 630 29.68 26.32 -16.55
N PHE A 631 29.65 25.00 -16.70
CA PHE A 631 30.29 24.07 -15.77
C PHE A 631 31.82 24.11 -15.89
N ALA A 632 32.51 23.96 -14.77
CA ALA A 632 33.96 23.93 -14.69
C ALA A 632 34.43 22.82 -13.73
N ALA A 633 35.66 22.33 -13.95
CA ALA A 633 36.31 21.41 -13.02
C ALA A 633 36.66 22.14 -11.71
N PHE A 634 36.59 21.44 -10.56
CA PHE A 634 36.87 22.06 -9.27
C PHE A 634 38.36 22.41 -9.06
N SER A 635 39.27 21.63 -9.65
CA SER A 635 40.72 21.84 -9.54
C SER A 635 41.46 21.11 -10.67
N PRO A 636 42.10 21.81 -11.62
CA PRO A 636 42.10 23.27 -11.80
C PRO A 636 40.73 23.82 -12.20
N GLU A 637 40.45 25.08 -11.87
CA GLU A 637 39.22 25.79 -12.26
C GLU A 637 39.28 26.12 -13.76
N GLU A 638 38.84 25.17 -14.58
CA GLU A 638 38.82 25.27 -16.03
C GLU A 638 37.45 24.83 -16.56
N GLU A 639 36.88 25.61 -17.49
CA GLU A 639 35.58 25.30 -18.09
C GLU A 639 35.61 23.94 -18.80
N LEU A 640 34.54 23.16 -18.62
CA LEU A 640 34.46 21.84 -19.24
C LEU A 640 34.30 21.96 -20.77
N PRO A 641 34.94 21.06 -21.53
CA PRO A 641 34.92 21.12 -22.99
C PRO A 641 33.50 20.94 -23.54
N SER A 642 33.16 21.69 -24.60
CA SER A 642 31.87 21.60 -25.28
C SER A 642 31.94 20.76 -26.56
N LYS A 643 30.96 19.88 -26.78
CA LYS A 643 30.77 19.13 -28.03
C LYS A 643 29.38 19.44 -28.60
N ALA A 644 29.33 19.92 -29.85
CA ALA A 644 28.08 20.34 -30.51
C ALA A 644 27.22 21.34 -29.70
N GLY A 645 27.87 22.26 -28.99
CA GLY A 645 27.20 23.29 -28.19
C GLY A 645 26.72 22.86 -26.80
N LYS A 646 26.97 21.60 -26.37
CA LYS A 646 26.70 21.12 -25.00
C LYS A 646 28.00 20.77 -24.28
N GLN A 647 28.12 21.10 -22.99
CA GLN A 647 29.30 20.74 -22.20
C GLN A 647 29.33 19.24 -21.94
N VAL A 648 30.53 18.66 -21.91
CA VAL A 648 30.74 17.22 -21.70
C VAL A 648 31.71 17.00 -20.56
N LEU A 649 31.31 16.18 -19.58
CA LEU A 649 32.16 15.68 -18.52
C LEU A 649 32.60 14.24 -18.84
N GLN A 650 33.91 14.00 -18.94
CA GLN A 650 34.45 12.65 -18.86
C GLN A 650 34.43 12.23 -17.40
N TYR A 651 33.41 11.48 -17.01
CA TYR A 651 33.21 11.12 -15.61
C TYR A 651 34.11 9.96 -15.21
N SER A 652 34.83 10.15 -14.10
CA SER A 652 35.51 9.10 -13.36
C SER A 652 35.04 9.11 -11.91
N PRO A 653 35.14 7.98 -11.18
CA PRO A 653 34.80 7.92 -9.76
C PRO A 653 35.58 8.90 -8.86
N ASP A 654 36.67 9.48 -9.37
CA ASP A 654 37.51 10.43 -8.63
C ASP A 654 36.93 11.86 -8.61
N VAL A 655 35.92 12.15 -9.45
CA VAL A 655 35.30 13.49 -9.52
C VAL A 655 34.35 13.70 -8.34
N LYS A 656 34.87 14.29 -7.26
CA LYS A 656 34.09 14.55 -6.03
C LYS A 656 33.30 15.85 -6.03
N LYS A 657 33.79 16.89 -6.71
CA LYS A 657 33.20 18.24 -6.73
C LYS A 657 33.20 18.83 -8.13
N LEU A 658 32.18 19.63 -8.40
CA LEU A 658 31.96 20.32 -9.68
C LEU A 658 31.63 21.81 -9.43
N LEU A 659 32.04 22.69 -10.35
CA LEU A 659 31.72 24.12 -10.31
C LEU A 659 30.74 24.49 -11.40
N LEU A 660 29.86 25.45 -11.11
CA LEU A 660 29.05 26.17 -12.10
C LEU A 660 29.32 27.66 -11.96
N ILE A 661 29.91 28.24 -13.01
CA ILE A 661 30.22 29.67 -13.09
C ILE A 661 29.03 30.35 -13.76
N VAL A 662 28.47 31.38 -13.11
CA VAL A 662 27.29 32.13 -13.57
C VAL A 662 27.64 33.62 -13.61
N ASN A 663 27.47 34.27 -14.77
CA ASN A 663 27.63 35.71 -14.93
C ASN A 663 26.27 36.36 -15.16
N VAL A 664 26.00 37.44 -14.43
CA VAL A 664 24.77 38.23 -14.52
C VAL A 664 25.11 39.69 -14.84
N THR A 665 24.45 40.29 -15.82
CA THR A 665 24.69 41.68 -16.25
C THR A 665 23.39 42.49 -16.37
N ASN A 666 23.45 43.80 -16.13
CA ASN A 666 22.36 44.75 -16.37
C ASN A 666 22.84 45.91 -17.25
N LEU A 667 23.15 45.59 -18.51
CA LEU A 667 23.81 46.52 -19.45
C LEU A 667 22.82 47.09 -20.45
N CYS A 668 22.95 48.37 -20.79
CA CYS A 668 22.15 48.99 -21.83
C CYS A 668 22.50 48.37 -23.21
N THR A 669 21.49 48.07 -24.02
CA THR A 669 21.69 47.57 -25.39
C THR A 669 20.99 48.47 -26.39
N ASN A 670 21.34 48.38 -27.68
CA ASN A 670 20.72 49.18 -28.73
C ASN A 670 19.18 48.98 -28.85
N THR A 671 18.63 47.95 -28.23
CA THR A 671 17.20 47.60 -28.28
C THR A 671 16.49 47.70 -26.93
N ARG A 672 17.21 47.84 -25.82
CA ARG A 672 16.63 47.90 -24.47
C ARG A 672 17.42 48.77 -23.51
N GLU A 673 16.67 49.56 -22.77
CA GLU A 673 17.14 50.34 -21.63
C GLU A 673 17.47 49.40 -20.46
N ALA A 674 18.46 49.78 -19.65
CA ALA A 674 18.89 49.02 -18.48
C ALA A 674 18.83 49.91 -17.24
N GLU A 675 17.62 50.25 -16.81
CA GLU A 675 17.42 50.96 -15.55
C GLU A 675 17.69 50.01 -14.36
N ASP A 676 17.66 50.56 -13.15
CA ASP A 676 17.91 49.81 -11.93
C ASP A 676 16.92 48.63 -11.79
N ALA A 677 17.47 47.42 -11.58
CA ALA A 677 16.69 46.22 -11.33
C ALA A 677 16.46 46.07 -9.82
N HIS A 678 15.22 46.33 -9.38
CA HIS A 678 14.89 46.26 -7.96
C HIS A 678 14.55 44.84 -7.51
N GLN A 679 15.11 44.42 -6.38
CA GLN A 679 14.98 43.05 -5.84
C GLN A 679 15.40 41.97 -6.87
N ALA A 680 16.59 42.12 -7.46
CA ALA A 680 17.12 41.15 -8.41
C ALA A 680 17.60 39.89 -7.68
N ILE A 681 17.06 38.74 -8.08
CA ILE A 681 17.31 37.43 -7.44
C ILE A 681 17.59 36.39 -8.55
N LEU A 682 18.53 35.48 -8.28
CA LEU A 682 18.80 34.30 -9.10
C LEU A 682 18.30 33.03 -8.40
N ASN A 683 17.31 32.37 -9.00
CA ASN A 683 16.80 31.07 -8.57
C ASN A 683 17.46 29.95 -9.37
N ILE A 684 17.90 28.90 -8.67
CA ILE A 684 18.60 27.76 -9.24
C ILE A 684 17.90 26.47 -8.80
N THR A 685 17.33 25.74 -9.76
CA THR A 685 16.73 24.42 -9.51
C THR A 685 17.76 23.33 -9.84
N LEU A 686 18.05 22.48 -8.86
CA LEU A 686 19.05 21.42 -8.95
C LEU A 686 18.39 20.04 -9.12
N PRO A 687 18.95 19.14 -9.95
CA PRO A 687 18.54 17.75 -10.00
C PRO A 687 19.08 16.99 -8.78
N SER A 688 18.46 15.84 -8.45
CA SER A 688 18.90 14.97 -7.34
C SER A 688 20.32 14.41 -7.49
N THR A 689 20.94 14.56 -8.68
CA THR A 689 22.31 14.13 -8.97
C THR A 689 23.39 15.08 -8.44
N LEU A 690 23.04 16.33 -8.12
CA LEU A 690 23.95 17.35 -7.61
C LEU A 690 23.48 17.89 -6.25
N GLN A 691 24.38 17.97 -5.28
CA GLN A 691 24.10 18.56 -3.97
C GLN A 691 24.82 19.91 -3.80
N TYR A 692 24.10 20.95 -3.38
CA TYR A 692 24.69 22.27 -3.13
C TYR A 692 25.66 22.24 -1.94
N SER A 693 26.89 22.75 -2.15
CA SER A 693 27.96 22.76 -1.14
C SER A 693 28.33 24.18 -0.70
N GLY A 694 28.18 25.19 -1.57
CA GLY A 694 28.45 26.59 -1.23
C GLY A 694 28.62 27.50 -2.45
N VAL A 695 28.91 28.78 -2.18
CA VAL A 695 29.10 29.83 -3.21
C VAL A 695 30.41 30.60 -2.99
N ARG A 696 31.05 31.04 -4.07
CA ARG A 696 32.14 32.03 -4.08
C ARG A 696 31.77 33.18 -5.03
N SER A 697 31.85 34.41 -4.56
CA SER A 697 31.57 35.62 -5.35
C SER A 697 32.58 36.71 -4.98
N ASP A 698 32.89 37.58 -5.95
CA ASP A 698 33.82 38.69 -5.77
C ASP A 698 33.20 39.87 -4.95
N ASN A 699 31.86 39.97 -4.91
CA ASN A 699 31.12 41.02 -4.19
C ASN A 699 30.29 40.51 -2.99
N ASN A 700 30.66 39.36 -2.40
CA ASN A 700 30.00 38.77 -1.21
C ASN A 700 28.47 38.54 -1.38
N ILE A 701 28.04 38.00 -2.52
CA ILE A 701 26.66 37.55 -2.72
C ILE A 701 26.35 36.39 -1.76
N GLU A 702 25.26 36.53 -0.99
CA GLU A 702 24.73 35.46 -0.15
C GLU A 702 23.72 34.62 -0.93
N CYS A 703 23.82 33.29 -0.76
CA CYS A 703 22.86 32.33 -1.32
C CYS A 703 22.35 31.43 -0.21
N HIS A 704 21.04 31.16 -0.24
CA HIS A 704 20.35 30.29 0.72
C HIS A 704 19.80 29.06 -0.02
N ALA A 705 19.91 27.89 0.61
CA ALA A 705 19.44 26.63 0.06
C ALA A 705 18.25 26.11 0.88
N GLU A 706 17.08 26.07 0.26
CA GLU A 706 15.87 25.37 0.75
C GLU A 706 15.48 24.30 -0.28
N GLU A 707 14.31 24.38 -0.91
CA GLU A 707 13.92 23.50 -2.03
C GLU A 707 14.65 23.85 -3.34
N THR A 708 15.01 25.12 -3.51
CA THR A 708 15.86 25.65 -4.59
C THR A 708 16.97 26.52 -3.99
N VAL A 709 18.05 26.75 -4.73
CA VAL A 709 19.12 27.65 -4.28
C VAL A 709 18.80 29.07 -4.77
N ILE A 710 18.69 30.01 -3.85
CA ILE A 710 18.31 31.40 -4.10
C ILE A 710 19.50 32.30 -3.78
N CYS A 711 19.95 33.12 -4.74
CA CYS A 711 21.04 34.08 -4.56
C CYS A 711 20.54 35.52 -4.72
N GLU A 712 20.78 36.37 -3.73
CA GLU A 712 20.39 37.78 -3.76
C GLU A 712 21.44 38.62 -4.50
N LEU A 713 21.09 39.17 -5.67
CA LEU A 713 22.06 39.87 -6.54
C LEU A 713 22.25 41.34 -6.16
N GLY A 714 21.28 41.94 -5.47
CA GLY A 714 21.31 43.33 -5.00
C GLY A 714 19.98 44.06 -5.16
N ASN A 715 19.76 45.09 -4.32
CA ASN A 715 18.56 45.92 -4.38
C ASN A 715 18.87 47.44 -4.27
N PRO A 716 18.98 48.16 -5.41
CA PRO A 716 18.89 47.66 -6.78
C PRO A 716 20.19 46.98 -7.24
N PHE A 717 20.06 46.04 -8.18
CA PHE A 717 21.13 45.68 -9.09
C PHE A 717 21.22 46.79 -10.15
N ARG A 718 22.29 47.57 -10.07
CA ARG A 718 22.35 48.89 -10.71
C ARG A 718 22.44 48.79 -12.22
N SER A 719 22.06 49.88 -12.88
CA SER A 719 22.41 50.11 -14.28
C SER A 719 23.91 49.97 -14.49
N GLU A 720 24.30 49.27 -15.55
CA GLU A 720 25.69 48.99 -15.95
C GLU A 720 26.51 48.11 -14.97
N GLN A 721 25.84 47.31 -14.13
CA GLN A 721 26.48 46.36 -13.21
C GLN A 721 26.67 44.96 -13.84
N GLU A 722 27.77 44.29 -13.51
CA GLU A 722 28.09 42.90 -13.87
C GLU A 722 28.59 42.13 -12.62
N GLU A 723 28.14 40.89 -12.44
CA GLU A 723 28.50 40.02 -11.32
C GLU A 723 28.80 38.58 -11.76
N THR A 724 29.84 37.98 -11.17
CA THR A 724 30.22 36.58 -11.37
C THR A 724 30.04 35.77 -10.08
N ILE A 725 29.32 34.66 -10.17
CA ILE A 725 28.98 33.74 -9.07
C ILE A 725 29.52 32.35 -9.40
N ARG A 726 30.26 31.74 -8.47
CA ARG A 726 30.81 30.38 -8.59
C ARG A 726 30.12 29.47 -7.60
N LEU A 727 29.22 28.62 -8.09
CA LEU A 727 28.46 27.66 -7.29
C LEU A 727 29.23 26.34 -7.21
N ILE A 728 29.34 25.77 -6.01
CA ILE A 728 30.05 24.52 -5.75
C ILE A 728 29.04 23.40 -5.49
N PHE A 729 29.16 22.30 -6.24
CA PHE A 729 28.32 21.11 -6.09
C PHE A 729 29.13 19.86 -5.73
N GLU A 730 28.52 18.96 -4.97
CA GLU A 730 28.99 17.59 -4.77
C GLU A 730 28.34 16.66 -5.79
N ALA A 731 29.15 15.82 -6.45
CA ALA A 731 28.74 14.94 -7.55
C ALA A 731 28.44 13.51 -7.08
N SER A 732 27.94 13.35 -5.86
CA SER A 732 27.68 12.06 -5.19
C SER A 732 26.50 11.28 -5.77
N GLY A 733 25.58 11.95 -6.47
CA GLY A 733 24.37 11.35 -7.05
C GLY A 733 24.51 10.88 -8.51
N ILE A 734 25.70 10.97 -9.13
CA ILE A 734 25.92 10.52 -10.52
C ILE A 734 26.05 8.98 -10.54
N THR A 735 25.13 8.32 -11.26
CA THR A 735 25.10 6.85 -11.47
C THR A 735 25.35 6.51 -12.93
N LEU A 736 25.66 5.23 -13.27
CA LEU A 736 25.90 4.79 -14.66
C LEU A 736 24.73 5.07 -15.64
N ASN A 737 23.51 5.23 -15.12
CA ASN A 737 22.31 5.58 -15.92
C ASN A 737 22.19 7.09 -16.18
N THR A 738 23.05 7.91 -15.56
CA THR A 738 23.03 9.36 -15.71
C THR A 738 23.67 9.72 -17.05
N HIS A 739 22.87 10.09 -18.04
CA HIS A 739 23.38 10.50 -19.36
C HIS A 739 23.56 12.01 -19.48
N GLN A 740 22.77 12.78 -18.73
CA GLN A 740 22.84 14.23 -18.71
C GLN A 740 22.45 14.76 -17.33
N ILE A 741 23.03 15.89 -16.95
CA ILE A 741 22.67 16.69 -15.78
C ILE A 741 22.16 18.03 -16.31
N GLU A 742 20.98 18.44 -15.86
CA GLU A 742 20.35 19.69 -16.25
C GLU A 742 20.11 20.55 -15.01
N VAL A 743 20.65 21.76 -15.01
CA VAL A 743 20.44 22.77 -13.97
C VAL A 743 19.65 23.92 -14.58
N MET A 744 18.55 24.32 -13.94
CA MET A 744 17.72 25.41 -14.41
C MET A 744 18.08 26.70 -13.67
N LEU A 745 18.45 27.74 -14.42
CA LEU A 745 18.77 29.07 -13.90
C LEU A 745 17.67 30.06 -14.27
N GLN A 746 17.11 30.77 -13.31
CA GLN A 746 16.06 31.75 -13.54
C GLN A 746 16.33 33.05 -12.79
N LEU A 747 16.46 34.14 -13.53
CA LEU A 747 16.52 35.49 -12.96
C LEU A 747 15.12 36.01 -12.66
N SER A 748 14.99 36.83 -11.62
CA SER A 748 13.76 37.53 -11.27
C SER A 748 14.05 38.94 -10.75
N THR A 749 13.14 39.88 -11.00
CA THR A 749 13.23 41.29 -10.59
C THR A 749 11.83 41.89 -10.51
N GLN A 750 11.66 42.97 -9.74
CA GLN A 750 10.41 43.75 -9.70
C GLN A 750 10.31 44.83 -10.77
N SER A 751 11.40 45.06 -11.52
CA SER A 751 11.40 45.93 -12.71
C SER A 751 10.75 45.19 -13.91
N GLU A 752 10.17 45.92 -14.86
CA GLU A 752 9.53 45.39 -16.07
C GLU A 752 10.59 44.79 -17.00
N GLN A 753 10.53 43.47 -17.17
CA GLN A 753 11.36 42.73 -18.11
C GLN A 753 10.71 41.39 -18.46
N ASP A 754 10.24 41.25 -19.70
CA ASP A 754 9.41 40.11 -20.12
C ASP A 754 10.20 38.88 -20.60
N ASP A 755 11.53 38.94 -20.68
CA ASP A 755 12.37 37.87 -21.25
C ASP A 755 13.24 37.12 -20.24
N LEU A 756 12.86 37.13 -18.97
CA LEU A 756 13.50 36.34 -17.91
C LEU A 756 13.08 34.87 -17.95
N ASN A 757 13.31 34.23 -19.09
CA ASN A 757 13.00 32.81 -19.28
C ASN A 757 14.01 31.92 -18.54
N PRO A 758 13.57 30.79 -17.96
CA PRO A 758 14.47 29.81 -17.39
C PRO A 758 15.50 29.34 -18.43
N LYS A 759 16.77 29.39 -18.06
CA LYS A 759 17.90 28.99 -18.90
C LYS A 759 18.44 27.64 -18.45
N PRO A 760 18.23 26.56 -19.22
CA PRO A 760 18.80 25.26 -18.91
C PRO A 760 20.31 25.25 -19.19
N VAL A 761 21.09 24.75 -18.25
CA VAL A 761 22.51 24.44 -18.43
C VAL A 761 22.67 22.92 -18.37
N VAL A 762 23.02 22.33 -19.52
CA VAL A 762 23.09 20.86 -19.68
C VAL A 762 24.54 20.39 -19.75
N LEU A 763 24.87 19.42 -18.90
CA LEU A 763 26.13 18.71 -18.88
C LEU A 763 25.94 17.25 -19.27
N LEU A 764 26.55 16.82 -20.38
CA LEU A 764 26.52 15.44 -20.83
C LEU A 764 27.59 14.62 -20.11
N ILE A 765 27.22 13.44 -19.63
CA ILE A 765 28.14 12.53 -18.93
C ILE A 765 28.65 11.47 -19.92
N GLN A 766 29.97 11.40 -20.10
CA GLN A 766 30.62 10.36 -20.89
C GLN A 766 31.46 9.47 -19.98
N TYR A 767 31.21 8.17 -20.09
CA TYR A 767 31.94 7.13 -19.38
C TYR A 767 33.09 6.63 -20.26
N SER A 768 34.30 6.54 -19.72
CA SER A 768 35.42 5.87 -20.37
C SER A 768 35.65 4.49 -19.77
N VAL A 769 35.51 3.44 -20.57
CA VAL A 769 35.84 2.06 -20.16
C VAL A 769 37.18 1.68 -20.79
N GLN A 770 38.22 1.47 -19.97
CA GLN A 770 39.50 0.94 -20.45
C GLN A 770 39.43 -0.59 -20.51
N ALA A 771 39.62 -1.15 -21.71
CA ALA A 771 39.73 -2.60 -21.93
C ALA A 771 41.14 -2.98 -22.41
N SER A 772 41.64 -4.15 -22.00
CA SER A 772 42.98 -4.67 -22.39
C SER A 772 42.88 -6.00 -23.12
N PHE A 773 43.78 -6.24 -24.09
CA PHE A 773 43.85 -7.47 -24.90
C PHE A 773 45.23 -8.14 -24.80
N SER A 774 45.27 -9.47 -24.64
CA SER A 774 46.52 -10.26 -24.64
C SER A 774 46.36 -11.65 -25.26
N VAL A 775 47.46 -12.22 -25.79
CA VAL A 775 47.53 -13.56 -26.40
C VAL A 775 48.41 -14.46 -25.55
N ASP A 776 47.88 -15.64 -25.20
CA ASP A 776 48.42 -16.40 -24.09
C ASP A 776 49.68 -17.23 -24.45
N LYS A 777 49.77 -17.79 -25.68
CA LYS A 777 50.97 -18.51 -26.18
C LYS A 777 51.13 -18.42 -27.70
N ALA A 778 52.15 -17.72 -28.19
CA ALA A 778 52.36 -17.49 -29.63
C ALA A 778 52.95 -18.68 -30.43
N ARG A 779 53.44 -19.74 -29.77
CA ARG A 779 53.93 -20.97 -30.44
C ARG A 779 53.65 -22.21 -29.60
N GLN A 780 53.00 -23.22 -30.19
CA GLN A 780 52.80 -24.55 -29.61
C GLN A 780 53.55 -25.62 -30.44
N LEU A 781 54.29 -26.50 -29.76
CA LEU A 781 55.00 -27.64 -30.34
C LEU A 781 54.19 -28.91 -30.09
N THR A 782 53.85 -29.64 -31.16
CA THR A 782 53.09 -30.90 -31.10
C THR A 782 53.94 -32.10 -31.50
N TYR A 783 53.76 -33.23 -30.81
CA TYR A 783 54.45 -34.49 -31.10
C TYR A 783 53.44 -35.62 -31.29
N PHE A 784 53.61 -36.41 -32.35
CA PHE A 784 52.72 -37.52 -32.70
C PHE A 784 53.20 -38.84 -32.07
N SER A 785 52.29 -39.59 -31.45
CA SER A 785 52.59 -40.88 -30.80
C SER A 785 51.66 -42.02 -31.24
N GLY A 786 50.86 -41.82 -32.29
CA GLY A 786 49.92 -42.81 -32.81
C GLY A 786 50.52 -43.73 -33.87
N SER A 787 49.70 -44.69 -34.32
CA SER A 787 50.01 -45.55 -35.46
C SER A 787 49.99 -44.73 -36.74
N VAL A 788 51.05 -44.76 -37.55
CA VAL A 788 51.07 -44.06 -38.84
C VAL A 788 50.09 -44.75 -39.78
N MET A 789 48.97 -44.09 -40.06
CA MET A 789 47.95 -44.53 -41.01
C MET A 789 48.04 -43.68 -42.29
N GLY A 790 47.67 -44.25 -43.43
CA GLY A 790 47.62 -43.50 -44.68
C GLY A 790 46.42 -42.55 -44.73
N GLU A 791 46.55 -41.41 -45.40
CA GLU A 791 45.51 -40.38 -45.54
C GLU A 791 44.14 -40.94 -45.93
N SER A 792 44.11 -41.91 -46.86
CA SER A 792 42.88 -42.56 -47.33
C SER A 792 42.20 -43.48 -46.31
N ALA A 793 42.92 -43.86 -45.25
CA ALA A 793 42.40 -44.63 -44.13
C ALA A 793 41.97 -43.74 -42.95
N MET A 794 42.33 -42.46 -42.95
CA MET A 794 41.92 -41.49 -41.92
C MET A 794 40.48 -41.05 -42.17
N LYS A 795 39.60 -41.26 -41.19
CA LYS A 795 38.17 -40.90 -41.28
C LYS A 795 37.70 -40.03 -40.11
N LYS A 796 38.49 -39.92 -39.05
CA LYS A 796 38.20 -39.13 -37.85
C LYS A 796 39.34 -38.14 -37.58
N ALA A 797 39.03 -37.04 -36.88
CA ALA A 797 40.03 -36.03 -36.51
C ALA A 797 41.18 -36.62 -35.66
N GLU A 798 40.86 -37.64 -34.86
CA GLU A 798 41.81 -38.42 -34.07
C GLU A 798 42.89 -39.11 -34.92
N ASP A 799 42.56 -39.47 -36.17
CA ASP A 799 43.48 -40.13 -37.09
C ASP A 799 44.56 -39.17 -37.64
N VAL A 800 44.27 -37.86 -37.62
CA VAL A 800 45.14 -36.78 -38.12
C VAL A 800 46.10 -36.29 -37.02
N GLY A 801 45.60 -36.13 -35.80
CA GLY A 801 46.37 -35.71 -34.64
C GLY A 801 45.60 -34.81 -33.68
N SER A 802 46.25 -34.42 -32.58
CA SER A 802 45.62 -33.58 -31.56
C SER A 802 45.36 -32.14 -32.08
N PRO A 803 44.17 -31.56 -31.83
CA PRO A 803 43.86 -30.19 -32.25
C PRO A 803 44.72 -29.17 -31.50
N VAL A 804 45.08 -28.09 -32.20
CA VAL A 804 45.90 -26.99 -31.67
C VAL A 804 45.05 -25.72 -31.65
N GLU A 805 44.90 -25.11 -30.48
CA GLU A 805 43.99 -23.98 -30.25
C GLU A 805 44.76 -22.75 -29.77
N TYR A 806 44.48 -21.58 -30.36
CA TYR A 806 45.03 -20.29 -29.95
C TYR A 806 43.91 -19.43 -29.36
N THR A 807 44.08 -18.99 -28.11
CA THR A 807 43.08 -18.21 -27.37
C THR A 807 43.53 -16.76 -27.19
N PHE A 808 42.62 -15.82 -27.43
CA PHE A 808 42.80 -14.38 -27.25
C PHE A 808 41.87 -13.91 -26.12
N ASN A 809 42.38 -13.13 -25.17
CA ASN A 809 41.63 -12.74 -23.98
C ASN A 809 41.34 -11.22 -23.95
N ALA A 810 40.11 -10.85 -23.60
CA ALA A 810 39.61 -9.47 -23.52
C ALA A 810 38.60 -9.34 -22.37
N SER A 811 38.74 -8.34 -21.48
CA SER A 811 37.94 -8.24 -20.24
C SER A 811 37.36 -6.84 -19.93
N SER A 812 36.18 -6.81 -19.27
CA SER A 812 35.53 -5.67 -18.58
C SER A 812 34.60 -6.17 -17.45
N THR A 813 34.55 -5.49 -16.30
CA THR A 813 33.88 -5.94 -15.05
C THR A 813 32.45 -5.42 -14.87
N ASN A 814 31.42 -6.28 -15.01
CA ASN A 814 30.07 -6.14 -14.40
C ASN A 814 29.30 -7.48 -14.47
N ALA A 815 28.45 -7.78 -13.47
CA ALA A 815 27.69 -9.02 -13.36
C ALA A 815 26.67 -9.20 -14.51
N CYS A 816 26.55 -10.42 -15.03
CA CYS A 816 25.83 -10.73 -16.26
C CYS A 816 24.74 -11.78 -16.04
N GLU A 817 23.50 -11.51 -16.46
CA GLU A 817 22.39 -12.47 -16.40
C GLU A 817 22.75 -13.80 -17.07
N LYS A 818 23.50 -13.74 -18.18
CA LYS A 818 23.98 -14.93 -18.90
C LYS A 818 24.91 -15.79 -18.05
N THR A 819 25.83 -15.20 -17.28
CA THR A 819 26.75 -15.98 -16.45
C THR A 819 25.99 -16.63 -15.29
N SER A 820 25.00 -15.93 -14.72
CA SER A 820 24.11 -16.48 -13.69
C SER A 820 23.28 -17.65 -14.22
N TYR A 821 22.66 -17.51 -15.40
CA TYR A 821 21.93 -18.59 -16.08
C TYR A 821 22.82 -19.82 -16.34
N VAL A 822 24.02 -19.61 -16.87
CA VAL A 822 24.96 -20.71 -17.20
C VAL A 822 25.35 -21.50 -15.95
N PHE A 823 25.55 -20.83 -14.83
CA PHE A 823 25.86 -21.49 -13.56
C PHE A 823 24.66 -22.24 -12.99
N LEU A 824 23.50 -21.57 -12.89
CA LEU A 824 22.33 -22.15 -12.21
C LEU A 824 21.73 -23.35 -12.97
N ARG A 825 21.74 -23.31 -14.30
CA ARG A 825 21.28 -24.46 -15.10
C ARG A 825 22.13 -25.72 -14.88
N GLN A 826 23.37 -25.59 -14.39
CA GLN A 826 24.27 -26.70 -14.09
C GLN A 826 24.21 -27.11 -12.62
N GLU A 827 24.19 -26.13 -11.70
CA GLU A 827 24.26 -26.38 -10.27
C GLU A 827 22.92 -26.84 -9.67
N LEU A 828 21.80 -26.23 -10.07
CA LEU A 828 20.50 -26.57 -9.49
C LEU A 828 20.09 -28.03 -9.73
N PRO A 829 20.29 -28.63 -10.93
CA PRO A 829 20.01 -30.05 -11.13
C PRO A 829 20.83 -30.96 -10.24
N VAL A 830 22.11 -30.64 -10.00
CA VAL A 830 22.98 -31.43 -9.12
C VAL A 830 22.48 -31.35 -7.68
N ARG A 831 22.16 -30.16 -7.18
CA ARG A 831 21.66 -29.94 -5.81
C ARG A 831 20.29 -30.60 -5.61
N LEU A 832 19.38 -30.50 -6.59
CA LEU A 832 18.06 -31.17 -6.56
C LEU A 832 18.19 -32.71 -6.64
N SER A 833 19.09 -33.22 -7.47
CA SER A 833 19.33 -34.67 -7.61
C SER A 833 19.87 -35.29 -6.32
N ASN A 834 20.75 -34.57 -5.60
CA ASN A 834 21.25 -35.01 -4.31
C ASN A 834 20.14 -35.09 -3.25
N ILE A 835 19.20 -34.13 -3.25
CA ILE A 835 18.00 -34.19 -2.39
C ILE A 835 17.13 -35.39 -2.76
N LEU A 836 16.85 -35.61 -4.05
CA LEU A 836 16.00 -36.72 -4.51
C LEU A 836 16.54 -38.10 -4.11
N LYS A 837 17.86 -38.28 -4.13
CA LYS A 837 18.51 -39.53 -3.72
C LYS A 837 18.32 -39.86 -2.23
N GLU A 838 18.12 -38.84 -1.39
CA GLU A 838 17.84 -39.02 0.04
C GLU A 838 16.37 -39.34 0.31
N ILE A 839 15.46 -38.97 -0.61
CA ILE A 839 14.00 -39.13 -0.47
C ILE A 839 13.48 -40.14 -1.50
N ASN A 840 14.04 -41.34 -1.52
CA ASN A 840 13.68 -42.40 -2.48
C ASN A 840 12.20 -42.85 -2.45
N LEU A 841 11.35 -42.35 -1.54
CA LEU A 841 9.98 -42.83 -1.32
C LEU A 841 8.86 -41.77 -1.24
N LEU A 842 9.11 -40.45 -1.37
CA LEU A 842 8.10 -39.35 -1.36
C LEU A 842 8.70 -38.06 -2.00
N PRO A 843 7.96 -36.96 -2.28
CA PRO A 843 6.81 -36.70 -3.16
C PRO A 843 7.20 -36.14 -4.57
N ASP A 844 6.27 -36.18 -5.55
CA ASP A 844 6.46 -35.73 -6.96
C ASP A 844 6.98 -34.29 -7.15
N ARG A 845 6.91 -33.44 -6.12
CA ARG A 845 7.22 -32.00 -6.19
C ARG A 845 8.68 -31.69 -6.53
N TYR A 846 9.65 -32.36 -5.91
CA TYR A 846 11.08 -32.14 -6.18
C TYR A 846 11.51 -32.74 -7.52
N VAL A 847 10.83 -33.81 -7.95
CA VAL A 847 11.01 -34.43 -9.25
C VAL A 847 10.58 -33.47 -10.36
N GLN A 848 9.42 -32.84 -10.20
CA GLN A 848 8.95 -31.80 -11.13
C GLN A 848 9.92 -30.61 -11.18
N SER A 849 10.41 -30.13 -10.04
CA SER A 849 11.40 -29.05 -9.99
C SER A 849 12.69 -29.39 -10.73
N LEU A 850 13.16 -30.65 -10.65
CA LEU A 850 14.31 -31.09 -11.42
C LEU A 850 14.02 -31.08 -12.92
N PHE A 851 12.88 -31.62 -13.35
CA PHE A 851 12.48 -31.62 -14.75
C PHE A 851 12.35 -30.20 -15.33
N ASP A 852 11.77 -29.28 -14.56
CA ASP A 852 11.61 -27.88 -14.95
C ASP A 852 12.97 -27.24 -15.28
N ILE A 853 14.02 -27.50 -14.49
CA ILE A 853 15.39 -26.99 -14.77
C ILE A 853 16.05 -27.77 -15.91
N MET A 854 15.85 -29.09 -15.99
CA MET A 854 16.46 -29.93 -17.03
C MET A 854 16.11 -29.46 -18.44
N ASN A 855 14.93 -28.85 -18.62
CA ASN A 855 14.48 -28.26 -19.88
C ASN A 855 15.40 -27.12 -20.40
N PHE A 856 16.31 -26.61 -19.58
CA PHE A 856 17.21 -25.50 -19.93
C PHE A 856 18.68 -25.94 -20.12
N LEU A 857 19.02 -27.21 -19.89
CA LEU A 857 20.41 -27.70 -19.95
C LEU A 857 21.08 -27.44 -21.29
N ASP A 858 20.37 -27.70 -22.39
CA ASP A 858 20.88 -27.57 -23.75
C ASP A 858 20.49 -26.25 -24.44
N LYS A 859 19.81 -25.34 -23.72
CA LYS A 859 19.31 -24.06 -24.27
C LYS A 859 20.39 -22.97 -24.23
N SER A 860 20.50 -22.18 -25.31
CA SER A 860 21.56 -21.17 -25.45
C SER A 860 21.38 -19.98 -24.48
N PRO A 861 22.47 -19.50 -23.83
CA PRO A 861 22.44 -18.30 -22.99
C PRO A 861 22.32 -16.99 -23.78
N ASP A 862 22.43 -17.04 -25.12
CA ASP A 862 22.38 -15.85 -25.97
C ASP A 862 20.97 -15.40 -26.34
N ASP A 863 19.96 -16.24 -26.10
CA ASP A 863 18.56 -15.92 -26.34
C ASP A 863 17.91 -15.33 -25.08
N HIS A 864 17.56 -14.04 -25.14
CA HIS A 864 16.95 -13.33 -24.02
C HIS A 864 15.61 -13.93 -23.59
N ARG A 865 14.82 -14.52 -24.52
CA ARG A 865 13.54 -15.16 -24.18
C ARG A 865 13.74 -16.40 -23.30
N ILE A 866 14.87 -17.10 -23.50
CA ILE A 866 15.24 -18.26 -22.69
C ILE A 866 15.64 -17.82 -21.29
N LEU A 867 16.35 -16.69 -21.15
CA LEU A 867 16.72 -16.12 -19.86
C LEU A 867 15.48 -15.73 -19.05
N THR A 868 14.53 -15.00 -19.66
CA THR A 868 13.26 -14.66 -19.00
C THR A 868 12.47 -15.90 -18.60
N ALA A 869 12.32 -16.87 -19.50
CA ALA A 869 11.60 -18.12 -19.20
C ALA A 869 12.30 -18.95 -18.10
N PHE A 870 13.62 -18.88 -18.00
CA PHE A 870 14.38 -19.52 -16.93
C PHE A 870 14.10 -18.85 -15.59
N THR A 871 14.10 -17.52 -15.54
CA THR A 871 13.76 -16.76 -14.32
C THR A 871 12.35 -17.10 -13.82
N GLU A 872 11.36 -17.14 -14.72
CA GLU A 872 9.99 -17.57 -14.39
C GLU A 872 9.93 -19.00 -13.85
N ALA A 873 10.72 -19.93 -14.41
CA ALA A 873 10.80 -21.30 -13.93
C ALA A 873 11.39 -21.36 -12.51
N LEU A 874 12.41 -20.55 -12.22
CA LEU A 874 12.99 -20.46 -10.88
C LEU A 874 12.00 -19.91 -9.84
N VAL A 875 11.19 -18.91 -10.21
CA VAL A 875 10.10 -18.38 -9.36
C VAL A 875 9.09 -19.49 -9.02
N LYS A 876 8.64 -20.25 -10.03
CA LYS A 876 7.72 -21.38 -9.82
C LYS A 876 8.30 -22.45 -8.88
N ILE A 877 9.59 -22.76 -9.01
CA ILE A 877 10.28 -23.74 -8.15
C ILE A 877 10.40 -23.23 -6.71
N ARG A 878 10.72 -21.94 -6.52
CA ARG A 878 10.82 -21.30 -5.20
C ARG A 878 9.50 -21.45 -4.44
N ASP A 879 8.40 -21.11 -5.11
CA ASP A 879 7.07 -21.05 -4.52
C ASP A 879 6.55 -22.45 -4.19
N ARG A 880 6.80 -23.44 -5.06
CA ARG A 880 6.48 -24.87 -4.82
C ARG A 880 7.12 -25.43 -3.54
N HIS A 881 8.28 -24.91 -3.15
CA HIS A 881 9.06 -25.39 -2.00
C HIS A 881 8.80 -24.61 -0.68
N ASN A 882 7.80 -23.72 -0.64
CA ASN A 882 7.47 -22.91 0.54
C ASN A 882 7.11 -23.75 1.78
N ASP A 883 6.17 -24.69 1.64
CA ASP A 883 5.62 -25.43 2.79
C ASP A 883 6.41 -26.68 3.19
N VAL A 884 7.61 -26.86 2.65
CA VAL A 884 8.43 -28.04 2.90
C VAL A 884 8.84 -28.16 4.37
N VAL A 885 9.23 -27.06 5.02
CA VAL A 885 9.66 -27.08 6.44
C VAL A 885 8.53 -27.53 7.36
N PRO A 886 7.33 -26.92 7.34
CA PRO A 886 6.23 -27.38 8.19
C PRO A 886 5.74 -28.80 7.84
N THR A 887 5.70 -29.16 6.56
CA THR A 887 5.32 -30.52 6.13
C THR A 887 6.28 -31.58 6.69
N MET A 888 7.60 -31.33 6.59
CA MET A 888 8.61 -32.25 7.13
C MET A 888 8.57 -32.31 8.66
N ALA A 889 8.33 -31.18 9.32
CA ALA A 889 8.17 -31.14 10.77
C ALA A 889 6.98 -31.99 11.25
N GLN A 890 5.84 -31.88 10.54
CA GLN A 890 4.66 -32.70 10.80
C GLN A 890 4.96 -34.20 10.61
N GLY A 891 5.63 -34.58 9.51
CA GLY A 891 6.03 -35.97 9.28
C GLY A 891 6.97 -36.54 10.35
N VAL A 892 7.87 -35.71 10.92
CA VAL A 892 8.74 -36.12 12.04
C VAL A 892 7.94 -36.34 13.32
N LEU A 893 6.91 -35.53 13.57
CA LEU A 893 6.01 -35.72 14.72
C LEU A 893 5.20 -37.02 14.58
N GLU A 894 4.62 -37.27 13.41
CA GLU A 894 3.89 -38.51 13.12
C GLU A 894 4.78 -39.75 13.24
N TYR A 895 6.01 -39.67 12.72
CA TYR A 895 7.00 -40.74 12.87
C TYR A 895 7.34 -41.00 14.34
N LYS A 896 7.53 -39.95 15.13
CA LYS A 896 7.79 -40.03 16.57
C LYS A 896 6.62 -40.69 17.32
N GLU A 897 5.38 -40.36 16.97
CA GLU A 897 4.18 -40.94 17.58
C GLU A 897 4.00 -42.42 17.21
N ALA A 898 4.25 -42.80 15.96
CA ALA A 898 4.06 -44.17 15.47
C ALA A 898 5.15 -45.15 15.94
N PHE A 899 6.41 -44.72 15.99
CA PHE A 899 7.56 -45.63 16.20
C PHE A 899 8.31 -45.39 17.52
N GLY A 900 7.99 -44.34 18.27
CA GLY A 900 8.64 -44.00 19.54
C GLY A 900 10.04 -43.38 19.36
N GLN A 901 10.80 -43.29 20.46
CA GLN A 901 12.17 -42.75 20.47
C GLN A 901 13.21 -43.84 20.74
N ASP A 902 13.99 -44.19 19.72
CA ASP A 902 15.23 -44.96 19.89
C ASP A 902 16.46 -44.16 19.41
N HIS A 903 17.61 -44.42 20.03
CA HIS A 903 18.83 -43.63 19.80
C HIS A 903 19.36 -43.73 18.37
N ILE A 904 19.13 -44.86 17.68
CA ILE A 904 19.67 -45.10 16.34
C ILE A 904 18.80 -44.36 15.31
N SER A 905 17.47 -44.48 15.40
CA SER A 905 16.55 -43.77 14.51
C SER A 905 16.64 -42.26 14.70
N ASN A 906 16.77 -41.75 15.93
CA ASN A 906 16.98 -40.31 16.19
C ASN A 906 18.25 -39.78 15.48
N GLN A 907 19.36 -40.53 15.53
CA GLN A 907 20.60 -40.14 14.84
C GLN A 907 20.47 -40.18 13.32
N ASN A 908 19.74 -41.17 12.78
CA ASN A 908 19.49 -41.27 11.34
C ASN A 908 18.60 -40.13 10.83
N VAL A 909 17.52 -39.81 11.57
CA VAL A 909 16.62 -38.68 11.27
C VAL A 909 17.38 -37.36 11.33
N GLN A 910 18.18 -37.14 12.39
CA GLN A 910 19.04 -35.95 12.51
C GLN A 910 19.98 -35.82 11.32
N TYR A 911 20.73 -36.90 11.02
CA TYR A 911 21.69 -36.92 9.93
C TYR A 911 21.03 -36.59 8.58
N PHE A 912 19.87 -37.17 8.29
CA PHE A 912 19.09 -36.91 7.08
C PHE A 912 18.58 -35.47 7.01
N LEU A 913 17.90 -34.97 8.05
CA LEU A 913 17.30 -33.63 8.07
C LEU A 913 18.34 -32.52 7.98
N ASP A 914 19.51 -32.69 8.61
CA ASP A 914 20.59 -31.70 8.50
C ASP A 914 21.09 -31.56 7.06
N ARG A 915 21.26 -32.67 6.34
CA ARG A 915 21.63 -32.61 4.90
C ARG A 915 20.51 -32.01 4.07
N PHE A 916 19.28 -32.44 4.31
CA PHE A 916 18.10 -31.97 3.58
C PHE A 916 17.92 -30.46 3.71
N TYR A 917 17.89 -29.94 4.94
CA TYR A 917 17.71 -28.51 5.20
C TYR A 917 18.91 -27.68 4.74
N MET A 918 20.15 -28.17 4.91
CA MET A 918 21.33 -27.48 4.37
C MET A 918 21.26 -27.34 2.84
N SER A 919 20.89 -28.42 2.14
CA SER A 919 20.70 -28.40 0.69
C SER A 919 19.55 -27.49 0.26
N ARG A 920 18.50 -27.36 1.08
CA ARG A 920 17.38 -26.44 0.83
C ARG A 920 17.80 -24.98 1.00
N ILE A 921 18.53 -24.64 2.06
CA ILE A 921 19.07 -23.28 2.30
C ILE A 921 19.91 -22.86 1.09
N SER A 922 20.79 -23.75 0.67
CA SER A 922 21.65 -23.63 -0.50
C SER A 922 20.89 -23.33 -1.81
N ILE A 923 19.89 -24.13 -2.15
CA ILE A 923 19.06 -23.92 -3.35
C ILE A 923 18.30 -22.59 -3.27
N ARG A 924 17.75 -22.26 -2.10
CA ARG A 924 17.03 -20.99 -1.91
C ARG A 924 17.92 -19.78 -2.02
N MET A 925 19.15 -19.83 -1.51
CA MET A 925 20.12 -18.77 -1.65
C MET A 925 20.36 -18.45 -3.14
N LEU A 926 20.62 -19.47 -3.95
CA LEU A 926 20.89 -19.32 -5.38
C LEU A 926 19.68 -18.78 -6.17
N ILE A 927 18.50 -19.36 -5.94
CA ILE A 927 17.27 -18.95 -6.64
C ILE A 927 16.87 -17.53 -6.25
N ASN A 928 16.90 -17.20 -4.96
CA ASN A 928 16.56 -15.86 -4.49
C ASN A 928 17.55 -14.82 -5.01
N GLN A 929 18.84 -15.14 -5.05
CA GLN A 929 19.85 -14.21 -5.59
C GLN A 929 19.59 -13.89 -7.05
N HIS A 930 19.28 -14.89 -7.89
CA HIS A 930 19.01 -14.68 -9.31
C HIS A 930 17.70 -13.94 -9.54
N THR A 931 16.62 -14.39 -8.90
CA THR A 931 15.30 -13.76 -9.07
C THR A 931 15.30 -12.31 -8.59
N LEU A 932 15.91 -11.99 -7.43
CA LEU A 932 15.97 -10.60 -6.95
C LEU A 932 16.81 -9.66 -7.84
N ILE A 933 17.72 -10.19 -8.66
CA ILE A 933 18.55 -9.37 -9.56
C ILE A 933 17.94 -9.29 -10.98
N PHE A 934 17.27 -10.34 -11.46
CA PHE A 934 16.89 -10.48 -12.87
C PHE A 934 15.39 -10.67 -13.16
N ASP A 935 14.50 -10.74 -12.15
CA ASP A 935 13.06 -11.01 -12.33
C ASP A 935 12.26 -9.81 -12.89
N GLY A 936 12.84 -8.61 -12.96
CA GLY A 936 12.25 -7.45 -13.65
C GLY A 936 10.95 -6.88 -13.06
N THR A 937 10.30 -7.58 -12.14
CA THR A 937 9.03 -7.23 -11.48
C THR A 937 9.22 -6.59 -10.10
N THR A 938 10.42 -6.68 -9.54
CA THR A 938 10.79 -5.96 -8.32
C THR A 938 11.46 -4.65 -8.72
N ASN A 939 10.96 -3.53 -8.17
CA ASN A 939 11.70 -2.28 -8.07
C ASN A 939 13.16 -2.65 -7.71
N PRO A 940 14.20 -2.15 -8.43
CA PRO A 940 15.57 -2.65 -8.28
C PRO A 940 15.84 -2.78 -6.80
N ALA A 941 16.18 -4.01 -6.36
CA ALA A 941 16.47 -4.35 -4.97
C ALA A 941 17.09 -3.12 -4.30
N HIS A 942 16.45 -2.62 -3.24
CA HIS A 942 16.77 -1.38 -2.52
C HIS A 942 18.21 -0.94 -2.80
N PRO A 943 18.53 0.31 -3.21
CA PRO A 943 19.83 0.70 -3.82
C PRO A 943 21.11 0.39 -3.00
N LYS A 944 20.95 -0.20 -1.80
CA LYS A 944 21.98 -0.69 -0.89
C LYS A 944 22.21 -2.21 -0.95
N THR A 945 21.38 -3.02 -1.60
CA THR A 945 21.48 -4.51 -1.59
C THR A 945 21.73 -5.09 -2.97
N ILE A 946 22.58 -6.11 -3.08
CA ILE A 946 22.86 -6.88 -4.30
C ILE A 946 22.11 -8.21 -4.20
N GLY A 947 20.91 -8.26 -4.77
CA GLY A 947 20.00 -9.40 -4.61
C GLY A 947 19.59 -9.58 -3.15
N SER A 948 19.97 -10.72 -2.55
CA SER A 948 19.72 -11.05 -1.14
C SER A 948 20.84 -10.65 -0.17
N ILE A 949 21.96 -10.13 -0.70
CA ILE A 949 23.16 -9.77 0.06
C ILE A 949 23.17 -8.25 0.28
N ASP A 950 23.36 -7.82 1.52
CA ASP A 950 23.60 -6.43 1.87
C ASP A 950 25.09 -6.22 2.14
N PRO A 951 25.83 -5.45 1.31
CA PRO A 951 27.23 -5.10 1.55
C PRO A 951 27.47 -4.29 2.83
N SER A 952 26.42 -3.70 3.39
CA SER A 952 26.44 -2.81 4.55
C SER A 952 25.37 -3.17 5.58
N CYS A 953 25.17 -4.48 5.81
CA CYS A 953 24.16 -5.01 6.73
C CYS A 953 24.40 -4.48 8.16
N LYS A 954 23.47 -3.65 8.63
CA LYS A 954 23.46 -3.12 9.99
C LYS A 954 22.86 -4.14 10.95
N VAL A 955 23.74 -4.83 11.66
CA VAL A 955 23.38 -5.99 12.48
C VAL A 955 22.35 -5.64 13.58
N ALA A 956 22.52 -4.49 14.23
CA ALA A 956 21.62 -4.07 15.32
C ALA A 956 20.19 -3.75 14.84
N GLU A 957 20.01 -3.31 13.59
CA GLU A 957 18.67 -3.11 13.02
C GLU A 957 17.95 -4.46 12.83
N VAL A 958 18.64 -5.46 12.28
CA VAL A 958 18.09 -6.82 12.11
C VAL A 958 17.73 -7.47 13.46
N VAL A 959 18.50 -7.20 14.52
CA VAL A 959 18.19 -7.64 15.89
C VAL A 959 16.88 -7.03 16.39
N ARG A 960 16.67 -5.72 16.20
CA ARG A 960 15.43 -5.05 16.59
C ARG A 960 14.24 -5.58 15.80
N ASP A 961 14.39 -5.77 14.49
CA ASP A 961 13.31 -6.29 13.64
C ASP A 961 12.86 -7.69 14.05
N ALA A 962 13.81 -8.58 14.35
CA ALA A 962 13.54 -9.93 14.80
C ALA A 962 12.91 -9.95 16.20
N TYR A 963 13.35 -9.07 17.11
CA TYR A 963 12.76 -8.90 18.42
C TYR A 963 11.30 -8.44 18.33
N GLU A 964 11.00 -7.38 17.59
CA GLU A 964 9.63 -6.84 17.50
C GLU A 964 8.64 -7.86 16.93
N SER A 965 9.05 -8.62 15.91
CA SER A 965 8.22 -9.71 15.38
C SER A 965 7.97 -10.82 16.40
N ALA A 966 8.98 -11.19 17.18
CA ALA A 966 8.84 -12.22 18.21
C ALA A 966 8.03 -11.69 19.41
N LYS A 967 8.18 -10.41 19.75
CA LYS A 967 7.44 -9.69 20.79
C LYS A 967 5.95 -9.72 20.48
N PHE A 968 5.57 -9.37 19.25
CA PHE A 968 4.18 -9.42 18.81
C PHE A 968 3.54 -10.81 19.00
N LEU A 969 4.24 -11.88 18.60
CA LEU A 969 3.76 -13.25 18.80
C LEU A 969 3.71 -13.65 20.29
N CYS A 970 4.68 -13.18 21.09
CA CYS A 970 4.73 -13.42 22.52
C CYS A 970 3.57 -12.73 23.24
N ASP A 971 3.29 -11.46 22.93
CA ASP A 971 2.18 -10.67 23.46
C ASP A 971 0.84 -11.32 23.08
N GLN A 972 0.69 -11.84 21.86
CA GLN A 972 -0.51 -12.56 21.43
C GLN A 972 -0.75 -13.85 22.25
N TYR A 973 0.32 -14.54 22.67
CA TYR A 973 0.22 -15.82 23.37
C TYR A 973 0.15 -15.67 24.90
N TYR A 974 0.91 -14.73 25.47
CA TYR A 974 1.07 -14.55 26.92
C TYR A 974 0.53 -13.22 27.46
N LEU A 975 0.01 -12.33 26.62
CA LEU A 975 -0.46 -10.98 26.98
C LEU A 975 0.62 -10.08 27.63
N GLY A 976 1.90 -10.40 27.40
CA GLY A 976 3.05 -9.62 27.83
C GLY A 976 4.37 -10.24 27.36
N SER A 977 5.39 -9.40 27.20
CA SER A 977 6.72 -9.75 26.68
C SER A 977 7.84 -9.01 27.43
N PRO A 978 9.05 -9.61 27.52
CA PRO A 978 10.22 -8.95 28.11
C PRO A 978 10.79 -7.85 27.21
N GLU A 979 11.33 -6.78 27.80
CA GLU A 979 12.01 -5.69 27.08
C GLU A 979 13.34 -6.15 26.45
N LEU A 980 13.85 -5.38 25.47
CA LEU A 980 15.13 -5.63 24.80
C LEU A 980 16.20 -4.63 25.25
N GLU A 981 17.37 -5.13 25.62
CA GLU A 981 18.59 -4.32 25.78
C GLU A 981 19.64 -4.74 24.74
N ILE A 982 20.08 -3.82 23.88
CA ILE A 982 21.15 -4.07 22.90
C ILE A 982 22.43 -3.34 23.31
N GLU A 983 23.55 -4.04 23.28
CA GLU A 983 24.90 -3.50 23.46
C GLU A 983 25.75 -3.80 22.20
N GLU A 984 26.30 -2.75 21.57
CA GLU A 984 27.21 -2.89 20.41
C GLU A 984 28.65 -2.65 20.83
N ILE A 985 29.54 -3.60 20.54
CA ILE A 985 30.97 -3.54 20.82
C ILE A 985 31.72 -3.67 19.49
N ASN A 986 32.13 -2.55 18.93
CA ASN A 986 32.92 -2.51 17.70
C ASN A 986 34.41 -2.39 18.05
N SER A 987 35.18 -3.48 17.88
CA SER A 987 36.63 -3.47 18.17
C SER A 987 37.43 -2.64 17.17
N LYS A 988 36.88 -2.40 15.97
CA LYS A 988 37.52 -1.62 14.90
C LYS A 988 37.31 -0.12 15.09
N CYS A 989 36.09 0.31 15.48
CA CYS A 989 35.77 1.72 15.73
C CYS A 989 34.68 1.88 16.81
N GLN A 990 35.06 2.25 18.03
CA GLN A 990 34.17 2.31 19.21
C GLN A 990 32.96 3.26 19.10
N LYS A 991 32.90 4.13 18.08
CA LYS A 991 31.81 5.12 17.90
C LYS A 991 30.93 4.87 16.68
N GLU A 992 31.20 3.83 15.90
CA GLU A 992 30.46 3.51 14.69
C GLU A 992 29.61 2.24 14.86
N PRO A 993 28.38 2.23 14.33
CA PRO A 993 27.51 1.05 14.37
C PRO A 993 28.13 -0.12 13.59
N ILE A 994 27.80 -1.35 13.99
CA ILE A 994 28.37 -2.54 13.38
C ILE A 994 27.70 -2.80 12.02
N SER A 995 28.52 -2.75 10.95
CA SER A 995 28.12 -3.05 9.57
C SER A 995 29.02 -4.14 8.98
N MET A 996 28.43 -5.12 8.29
CA MET A 996 29.17 -6.16 7.57
C MET A 996 28.46 -6.57 6.28
N VAL A 997 29.17 -7.27 5.38
CA VAL A 997 28.55 -7.92 4.23
C VAL A 997 27.85 -9.20 4.69
N TYR A 998 26.53 -9.27 4.66
CA TYR A 998 25.80 -10.48 5.06
C TYR A 998 24.43 -10.59 4.39
N VAL A 999 23.73 -11.71 4.61
CA VAL A 999 22.36 -11.96 4.15
C VAL A 999 21.38 -11.61 5.29
N PRO A 1000 20.67 -10.47 5.26
CA PRO A 1000 19.85 -10.03 6.39
C PRO A 1000 18.74 -11.02 6.75
N SER A 1001 18.14 -11.68 5.76
CA SER A 1001 17.07 -12.66 5.97
C SER A 1001 17.55 -13.90 6.75
N HIS A 1002 18.77 -14.38 6.52
CA HIS A 1002 19.35 -15.49 7.28
C HIS A 1002 19.54 -15.10 8.75
N LEU A 1003 20.12 -13.92 8.99
CA LEU A 1003 20.33 -13.40 10.34
C LEU A 1003 19.01 -13.20 11.08
N TYR A 1004 18.01 -12.62 10.41
CA TYR A 1004 16.66 -12.45 10.93
C TYR A 1004 16.03 -13.79 11.34
N HIS A 1005 16.09 -14.82 10.47
CA HIS A 1005 15.53 -16.14 10.80
C HIS A 1005 16.17 -16.77 12.03
N MET A 1006 17.49 -16.66 12.20
CA MET A 1006 18.18 -17.16 13.39
C MET A 1006 17.74 -16.43 14.65
N LEU A 1007 17.74 -15.09 14.60
CA LEU A 1007 17.41 -14.25 15.75
C LEU A 1007 15.93 -14.37 16.15
N PHE A 1008 15.03 -14.45 15.18
CA PHE A 1008 13.59 -14.59 15.43
C PHE A 1008 13.27 -15.89 16.18
N GLU A 1009 13.86 -17.02 15.76
CA GLU A 1009 13.69 -18.30 16.47
C GLU A 1009 14.30 -18.25 17.88
N LEU A 1010 15.46 -17.60 18.06
CA LEU A 1010 16.07 -17.43 19.38
C LEU A 1010 15.20 -16.57 20.29
N PHE A 1011 14.66 -15.44 19.81
CA PHE A 1011 13.79 -14.57 20.59
C PHE A 1011 12.50 -15.27 21.01
N LYS A 1012 11.83 -16.02 20.11
CA LYS A 1012 10.64 -16.80 20.49
C LYS A 1012 10.92 -17.76 21.65
N ASN A 1013 12.06 -18.44 21.62
CA ASN A 1013 12.47 -19.35 22.70
C ASN A 1013 12.82 -18.60 23.99
N ALA A 1014 13.60 -17.53 23.90
CA ALA A 1014 14.03 -16.72 25.04
C ALA A 1014 12.85 -16.02 25.75
N MET A 1015 11.93 -15.44 24.97
CA MET A 1015 10.72 -14.78 25.48
C MET A 1015 9.82 -15.78 26.17
N ARG A 1016 9.51 -16.90 25.52
CA ARG A 1016 8.69 -17.97 26.11
C ARG A 1016 9.28 -18.43 27.45
N ALA A 1017 10.57 -18.78 27.48
CA ALA A 1017 11.21 -19.27 28.69
C ALA A 1017 11.19 -18.21 29.82
N THR A 1018 11.42 -16.94 29.48
CA THR A 1018 11.41 -15.84 30.44
C THR A 1018 10.02 -15.62 31.05
N VAL A 1019 8.98 -15.61 30.22
CA VAL A 1019 7.59 -15.44 30.66
C VAL A 1019 7.13 -16.63 31.51
N GLU A 1020 7.32 -17.86 31.04
CA GLU A 1020 6.95 -19.08 31.78
C GLU A 1020 7.65 -19.16 33.15
N THR A 1021 8.89 -18.66 33.27
CA THR A 1021 9.64 -18.66 34.54
C THR A 1021 9.18 -17.58 35.50
N HIS A 1022 8.72 -16.44 34.99
CA HIS A 1022 8.38 -15.24 35.77
C HIS A 1022 6.87 -14.97 35.84
N GLU A 1023 6.03 -15.98 35.59
CA GLU A 1023 4.56 -15.87 35.53
C GLU A 1023 3.94 -15.21 36.80
N CYS A 1024 4.58 -15.39 37.96
CA CYS A 1024 4.15 -14.81 39.24
C CYS A 1024 4.78 -13.44 39.58
N SER A 1025 5.63 -12.88 38.72
CA SER A 1025 6.31 -11.60 38.92
C SER A 1025 5.54 -10.45 38.26
N PRO A 1026 5.42 -9.27 38.88
CA PRO A 1026 4.76 -8.11 38.27
C PRO A 1026 5.54 -7.48 37.11
N SER A 1027 6.82 -7.86 36.93
CA SER A 1027 7.68 -7.38 35.85
C SER A 1027 8.55 -8.51 35.31
N LEU A 1028 8.76 -8.53 33.99
CA LEU A 1028 9.63 -9.48 33.31
C LEU A 1028 11.04 -8.91 33.15
N PRO A 1029 12.10 -9.71 33.38
CA PRO A 1029 13.47 -9.26 33.13
C PRO A 1029 13.74 -9.10 31.63
N PRO A 1030 14.54 -8.09 31.22
CA PRO A 1030 14.84 -7.84 29.81
C PRO A 1030 15.75 -8.92 29.22
N ILE A 1031 15.56 -9.19 27.93
CA ILE A 1031 16.47 -10.00 27.12
C ILE A 1031 17.63 -9.10 26.69
N LYS A 1032 18.86 -9.52 26.96
CA LYS A 1032 20.06 -8.75 26.63
C LYS A 1032 20.73 -9.31 25.39
N VAL A 1033 21.03 -8.47 24.41
CA VAL A 1033 21.74 -8.85 23.19
C VAL A 1033 23.02 -8.03 23.06
N MET A 1034 24.16 -8.73 23.07
CA MET A 1034 25.47 -8.14 22.83
C MET A 1034 25.92 -8.49 21.42
N VAL A 1035 26.22 -7.48 20.61
CA VAL A 1035 26.76 -7.61 19.26
C VAL A 1035 28.21 -7.16 19.30
N ALA A 1036 29.15 -8.06 19.05
CA ALA A 1036 30.58 -7.78 19.08
C ALA A 1036 31.22 -8.05 17.72
N LEU A 1037 31.73 -7.01 17.06
CA LEU A 1037 32.50 -7.14 15.83
C LEU A 1037 33.99 -7.18 16.18
N GLY A 1038 34.62 -8.33 15.91
CA GLY A 1038 36.07 -8.53 16.00
C GLY A 1038 36.79 -8.36 14.65
N ASP A 1039 38.06 -8.74 14.61
CA ASP A 1039 38.85 -8.70 13.38
C ASP A 1039 38.44 -9.79 12.38
N GLU A 1040 38.24 -11.02 12.87
CA GLU A 1040 37.92 -12.21 12.07
C GLU A 1040 36.45 -12.63 12.15
N ASP A 1041 35.81 -12.45 13.32
CA ASP A 1041 34.46 -12.95 13.59
C ASP A 1041 33.52 -11.85 14.11
N LEU A 1042 32.24 -11.96 13.75
CA LEU A 1042 31.13 -11.26 14.38
C LEU A 1042 30.45 -12.23 15.36
N SER A 1043 30.28 -11.82 16.61
CA SER A 1043 29.60 -12.61 17.65
C SER A 1043 28.33 -11.91 18.12
N LEU A 1044 27.20 -12.61 18.12
CA LEU A 1044 25.95 -12.15 18.73
C LEU A 1044 25.63 -13.04 19.92
N LYS A 1045 25.59 -12.45 21.12
CA LYS A 1045 25.22 -13.15 22.35
C LYS A 1045 23.87 -12.65 22.84
N MET A 1046 22.86 -13.52 22.83
CA MET A 1046 21.54 -13.29 23.40
C MET A 1046 21.42 -13.99 24.75
N SER A 1047 21.09 -13.24 25.80
CA SER A 1047 20.98 -13.73 27.17
C SER A 1047 19.58 -13.54 27.71
N ASP A 1048 18.94 -14.63 28.10
CA ASP A 1048 17.64 -14.63 28.76
C ASP A 1048 17.74 -14.81 30.29
N ARG A 1049 16.58 -14.76 30.94
CA ARG A 1049 16.39 -15.14 32.35
C ARG A 1049 15.28 -16.21 32.45
N GLY A 1050 15.22 -17.11 31.49
CA GLY A 1050 14.17 -18.13 31.39
C GLY A 1050 14.42 -19.39 32.23
N GLY A 1051 15.09 -19.29 33.37
CA GLY A 1051 15.30 -20.43 34.29
C GLY A 1051 16.31 -21.48 33.82
N GLY A 1052 16.78 -21.43 32.58
CA GLY A 1052 17.83 -22.29 32.05
C GLY A 1052 17.44 -23.76 31.86
N VAL A 1053 18.33 -24.53 31.25
CA VAL A 1053 18.16 -25.92 30.83
C VAL A 1053 19.29 -26.76 31.44
N PRO A 1054 18.98 -27.92 32.04
CA PRO A 1054 19.99 -28.82 32.59
C PRO A 1054 21.04 -29.23 31.55
N LEU A 1055 22.32 -29.23 31.92
CA LEU A 1055 23.46 -29.55 31.02
C LEU A 1055 23.25 -30.84 30.21
N ARG A 1056 22.68 -31.89 30.83
CA ARG A 1056 22.38 -33.18 30.18
C ARG A 1056 21.35 -33.11 29.03
N LYS A 1057 20.62 -32.00 28.91
CA LYS A 1057 19.57 -31.78 27.89
C LYS A 1057 20.00 -30.78 26.80
N ILE A 1058 21.11 -30.06 26.97
CA ILE A 1058 21.52 -28.99 26.04
C ILE A 1058 21.73 -29.54 24.62
N GLU A 1059 22.47 -30.64 24.46
CA GLU A 1059 22.67 -31.28 23.15
C GLU A 1059 21.36 -31.77 22.51
N LYS A 1060 20.34 -32.08 23.32
CA LYS A 1060 19.03 -32.50 22.80
C LYS A 1060 18.23 -31.33 22.24
N LEU A 1061 18.51 -30.09 22.62
CA LEU A 1061 17.79 -28.91 22.10
C LEU A 1061 17.98 -28.70 20.59
N PHE A 1062 19.08 -29.23 20.03
CA PHE A 1062 19.33 -29.23 18.58
C PHE A 1062 18.79 -30.48 17.88
N SER A 1063 18.01 -31.33 18.55
CA SER A 1063 17.41 -32.50 17.94
C SER A 1063 16.01 -32.21 17.41
N TYR A 1064 15.74 -32.54 16.15
CA TYR A 1064 14.41 -32.36 15.53
C TYR A 1064 13.29 -33.17 16.21
N MET A 1065 13.62 -34.21 16.98
CA MET A 1065 12.64 -35.04 17.70
C MET A 1065 12.42 -34.60 19.16
N TYR A 1066 13.08 -33.52 19.58
CA TYR A 1066 13.03 -32.98 20.94
C TYR A 1066 12.48 -31.55 20.97
N SER A 1067 11.54 -31.29 21.88
CA SER A 1067 10.98 -29.97 22.13
C SER A 1067 10.65 -29.85 23.61
N THR A 1068 10.79 -28.64 24.16
CA THR A 1068 10.35 -28.28 25.52
C THR A 1068 8.93 -27.68 25.52
N ALA A 1069 8.34 -27.42 24.35
CA ALA A 1069 6.95 -27.01 24.20
C ALA A 1069 6.04 -28.22 23.99
N PRO A 1070 4.78 -28.15 24.44
CA PRO A 1070 3.75 -29.10 24.04
C PRO A 1070 3.63 -29.14 22.51
N THR A 1071 3.28 -30.31 21.97
CA THR A 1071 3.02 -30.45 20.53
C THR A 1071 1.86 -29.53 20.16
N PRO A 1072 2.01 -28.65 19.16
CA PRO A 1072 0.91 -27.79 18.73
C PRO A 1072 -0.23 -28.66 18.22
N GLN A 1073 -1.47 -28.37 18.61
CA GLN A 1073 -2.62 -28.97 17.94
C GLN A 1073 -2.73 -28.37 16.55
N VAL A 1074 -2.72 -29.22 15.52
CA VAL A 1074 -3.05 -28.82 14.14
C VAL A 1074 -4.56 -28.66 14.08
N ASP A 1075 -5.09 -27.67 14.78
CA ASP A 1075 -6.48 -27.25 14.61
C ASP A 1075 -6.54 -26.29 13.43
N HIS A 1076 -7.63 -26.31 12.66
CA HIS A 1076 -7.82 -25.47 11.46
C HIS A 1076 -7.95 -23.96 11.78
N SER A 1077 -7.53 -23.53 12.96
CA SER A 1077 -7.44 -22.14 13.39
C SER A 1077 -6.17 -21.46 12.87
N GLU A 1078 -6.34 -20.26 12.31
CA GLU A 1078 -5.36 -19.42 11.59
C GLU A 1078 -4.15 -18.89 12.40
N ARG A 1079 -3.74 -19.54 13.50
CA ARG A 1079 -2.66 -19.03 14.38
C ARG A 1079 -1.37 -19.83 14.22
N ALA A 1080 -0.29 -19.17 13.78
CA ALA A 1080 1.04 -19.75 13.79
C ALA A 1080 1.50 -20.02 15.25
N PRO A 1081 1.92 -21.24 15.60
CA PRO A 1081 2.31 -21.56 16.97
C PRO A 1081 3.64 -20.90 17.34
N LEU A 1082 3.73 -20.37 18.56
CA LEU A 1082 4.94 -19.73 19.08
C LEU A 1082 6.12 -20.72 19.17
N ALA A 1083 5.86 -21.97 19.56
CA ALA A 1083 6.83 -23.07 19.65
C ALA A 1083 6.12 -24.43 19.56
N GLY A 1084 6.89 -25.52 19.41
CA GLY A 1084 6.37 -26.90 19.60
C GLY A 1084 6.73 -27.90 18.51
N PHE A 1085 7.08 -27.46 17.30
CA PHE A 1085 7.45 -28.35 16.19
C PHE A 1085 8.90 -28.86 16.21
N GLY A 1086 9.75 -28.38 17.14
CA GLY A 1086 11.09 -28.94 17.38
C GLY A 1086 12.18 -28.65 16.33
N TYR A 1087 11.91 -27.87 15.27
CA TYR A 1087 12.88 -27.61 14.20
C TYR A 1087 13.63 -26.27 14.28
N GLY A 1088 13.15 -25.31 15.08
CA GLY A 1088 13.67 -23.92 15.08
C GLY A 1088 15.16 -23.83 15.35
N LEU A 1089 15.61 -24.25 16.55
CA LEU A 1089 17.03 -24.22 16.94
C LEU A 1089 17.96 -25.04 16.02
N PRO A 1090 17.62 -26.30 15.62
CA PRO A 1090 18.42 -27.04 14.66
C PRO A 1090 18.63 -26.30 13.33
N ILE A 1091 17.57 -25.73 12.74
CA ILE A 1091 17.65 -25.01 11.46
C ILE A 1091 18.42 -23.69 11.62
N SER A 1092 18.20 -22.93 12.72
CA SER A 1092 18.99 -21.73 13.00
C SER A 1092 20.49 -22.02 13.05
N ARG A 1093 20.89 -23.17 13.62
CA ARG A 1093 22.29 -23.61 13.61
C ARG A 1093 22.80 -23.90 12.20
N LEU A 1094 22.00 -24.52 11.33
CA LEU A 1094 22.38 -24.75 9.93
C LEU A 1094 22.52 -23.43 9.15
N TYR A 1095 21.66 -22.44 9.39
CA TYR A 1095 21.81 -21.11 8.80
C TYR A 1095 23.14 -20.45 9.18
N ALA A 1096 23.56 -20.56 10.45
CA ALA A 1096 24.88 -20.07 10.87
C ALA A 1096 26.02 -20.85 10.19
N GLN A 1097 25.93 -22.19 10.17
CA GLN A 1097 26.95 -23.07 9.61
C GLN A 1097 27.09 -22.99 8.08
N TYR A 1098 26.06 -22.52 7.38
CA TYR A 1098 26.05 -22.40 5.93
C TYR A 1098 27.20 -21.51 5.41
N PHE A 1099 27.55 -20.45 6.15
CA PHE A 1099 28.74 -19.61 5.90
C PHE A 1099 29.81 -19.78 6.99
N GLN A 1100 30.07 -21.03 7.39
CA GLN A 1100 31.13 -21.41 8.33
C GLN A 1100 31.03 -20.79 9.74
N GLY A 1101 29.87 -20.29 10.12
CA GLY A 1101 29.55 -19.90 11.49
C GLY A 1101 29.14 -21.09 12.37
N ASP A 1102 28.64 -20.79 13.58
CA ASP A 1102 27.95 -21.77 14.43
C ASP A 1102 26.99 -21.07 15.40
N LEU A 1103 26.04 -21.83 15.94
CA LEU A 1103 25.16 -21.39 17.03
C LEU A 1103 25.38 -22.32 18.23
N GLN A 1104 25.71 -21.73 19.38
CA GLN A 1104 25.98 -22.46 20.63
C GLN A 1104 25.10 -21.94 21.76
N LEU A 1105 24.73 -22.85 22.68
CA LEU A 1105 23.89 -22.53 23.84
C LEU A 1105 24.67 -22.83 25.12
N TYR A 1106 24.71 -21.87 26.03
CA TYR A 1106 25.32 -21.97 27.36
C TYR A 1106 24.24 -21.70 28.39
N SER A 1107 23.76 -22.75 29.05
CA SER A 1107 22.63 -22.65 29.96
C SER A 1107 23.04 -22.88 31.42
N VAL A 1108 22.48 -22.06 32.31
CA VAL A 1108 22.64 -22.15 33.76
C VAL A 1108 21.29 -22.51 34.36
N GLU A 1109 21.14 -23.78 34.75
CA GLU A 1109 19.91 -24.32 35.35
C GLU A 1109 19.53 -23.53 36.63
N GLY A 1110 18.28 -23.09 36.69
CA GLY A 1110 17.74 -22.21 37.72
C GLY A 1110 17.92 -20.70 37.46
N TYR A 1111 18.54 -20.30 36.34
CA TYR A 1111 18.83 -18.88 36.07
C TYR A 1111 18.44 -18.43 34.65
N GLY A 1112 19.05 -18.99 33.60
CA GLY A 1112 18.83 -18.53 32.23
C GLY A 1112 19.78 -19.15 31.22
N THR A 1113 19.63 -18.80 29.95
CA THR A 1113 20.42 -19.31 28.83
C THR A 1113 21.05 -18.18 28.02
N ASP A 1114 22.32 -18.38 27.67
CA ASP A 1114 23.04 -17.56 26.71
C ASP A 1114 23.13 -18.31 25.37
N ALA A 1115 22.59 -17.74 24.30
CA ALA A 1115 22.75 -18.21 22.94
C ALA A 1115 23.78 -17.35 22.21
N VAL A 1116 24.83 -17.97 21.65
CA VAL A 1116 25.91 -17.27 20.95
C VAL A 1116 25.96 -17.72 19.49
N ILE A 1117 25.75 -16.77 18.58
CA ILE A 1117 25.95 -16.95 17.14
C ILE A 1117 27.33 -16.41 16.77
N TYR A 1118 28.14 -17.24 16.12
CA TYR A 1118 29.42 -16.87 15.53
C TYR A 1118 29.27 -16.80 14.01
N LEU A 1119 29.64 -15.67 13.40
CA LEU A 1119 29.65 -15.44 11.96
C LEU A 1119 31.03 -14.93 11.54
N LYS A 1120 31.40 -15.16 10.27
CA LYS A 1120 32.63 -14.61 9.70
C LYS A 1120 32.47 -13.12 9.41
N ALA A 1121 33.40 -12.29 9.89
CA ALA A 1121 33.36 -10.84 9.69
C ALA A 1121 33.85 -10.43 8.29
N LEU A 1122 34.73 -11.23 7.69
CA LEU A 1122 35.27 -11.01 6.34
C LEU A 1122 34.47 -11.82 5.31
N SER A 1123 33.96 -11.14 4.28
CA SER A 1123 33.22 -11.80 3.20
C SER A 1123 34.08 -12.75 2.38
N THR A 1124 35.37 -12.47 2.24
CA THR A 1124 36.35 -13.32 1.52
C THR A 1124 36.52 -14.69 2.14
N ASP A 1125 36.27 -14.80 3.44
CA ASP A 1125 36.46 -16.03 4.21
C ASP A 1125 35.12 -16.78 4.40
N SER A 1126 34.03 -16.19 3.91
CA SER A 1126 32.66 -16.71 4.05
C SER A 1126 32.30 -17.62 2.88
N ILE A 1127 32.67 -18.90 2.98
CA ILE A 1127 32.43 -19.90 1.92
C ILE A 1127 31.18 -20.74 2.21
N GLU A 1128 30.37 -21.01 1.19
CA GLU A 1128 29.22 -21.92 1.29
C GLU A 1128 29.64 -23.32 1.75
N LYS A 1129 28.96 -23.86 2.77
CA LYS A 1129 29.15 -25.22 3.27
C LYS A 1129 28.05 -26.15 2.76
N LEU A 1130 28.38 -26.99 1.79
CA LEU A 1130 27.48 -28.01 1.23
C LEU A 1130 27.51 -29.34 2.00
N PRO A 1131 26.38 -30.08 2.06
CA PRO A 1131 26.32 -31.40 2.67
C PRO A 1131 27.12 -32.47 1.89
N VAL A 1132 27.82 -33.36 2.60
CA VAL A 1132 28.62 -34.44 2.02
C VAL A 1132 27.80 -35.74 1.99
N TYR A 1133 27.39 -36.18 0.79
CA TYR A 1133 26.49 -37.33 0.61
C TYR A 1133 27.19 -38.70 0.55
N ASN A 1134 28.50 -38.77 0.27
CA ASN A 1134 29.26 -40.02 0.23
C ASN A 1134 30.77 -39.81 0.45
N LYS A 1135 31.40 -40.53 1.41
CA LYS A 1135 32.85 -40.49 1.68
C LYS A 1135 33.71 -40.97 0.49
N SER A 1136 33.18 -41.86 -0.35
CA SER A 1136 33.82 -42.31 -1.60
C SER A 1136 33.71 -41.24 -2.70
N ALA A 1137 32.61 -40.50 -2.73
CA ALA A 1137 32.43 -39.36 -3.63
C ALA A 1137 33.37 -38.21 -3.24
N TRP A 1138 33.65 -37.98 -1.95
CA TRP A 1138 34.61 -36.97 -1.50
C TRP A 1138 36.03 -37.18 -2.07
N ARG A 1139 36.46 -38.43 -2.31
CA ARG A 1139 37.73 -38.73 -3.02
C ARG A 1139 37.68 -38.47 -4.53
N HIS A 1140 36.47 -38.35 -5.09
CA HIS A 1140 36.21 -38.11 -6.52
C HIS A 1140 35.75 -36.68 -6.80
N TYR A 1141 35.29 -35.95 -5.78
CA TYR A 1141 35.40 -34.51 -5.65
C TYR A 1141 36.89 -34.20 -5.54
N LYS A 1142 37.60 -34.29 -6.67
CA LYS A 1142 38.67 -33.31 -6.84
C LYS A 1142 37.95 -31.98 -6.68
N VAL A 1143 38.42 -31.15 -5.74
CA VAL A 1143 38.19 -29.72 -5.83
C VAL A 1143 38.66 -29.37 -7.23
N SER A 1144 37.74 -29.32 -8.19
CA SER A 1144 37.93 -28.48 -9.36
C SER A 1144 38.29 -27.14 -8.76
N GLN A 1145 39.53 -26.72 -9.03
CA GLN A 1145 40.10 -25.46 -8.54
C GLN A 1145 39.00 -24.40 -8.44
N GLU A 1146 38.98 -23.72 -7.29
CA GLU A 1146 38.09 -22.62 -6.92
C GLU A 1146 37.40 -22.02 -8.15
N ALA A 1147 36.10 -22.31 -8.30
CA ALA A 1147 35.28 -21.55 -9.22
C ALA A 1147 35.33 -20.09 -8.73
N ASP A 1148 35.63 -19.16 -9.62
CA ASP A 1148 35.77 -17.76 -9.26
C ASP A 1148 34.53 -17.27 -8.52
N ASP A 1149 34.76 -16.82 -7.30
CA ASP A 1149 33.78 -16.17 -6.45
C ASP A 1149 33.20 -14.97 -7.19
N TRP A 1150 31.87 -14.90 -7.26
CA TRP A 1150 31.16 -13.78 -7.88
C TRP A 1150 31.38 -12.46 -7.13
N CYS A 1151 31.93 -12.53 -5.91
CA CYS A 1151 32.32 -11.38 -5.11
C CYS A 1151 33.76 -10.91 -5.41
N VAL A 1152 34.59 -11.70 -6.10
CA VAL A 1152 35.95 -11.34 -6.55
C VAL A 1152 36.22 -11.94 -7.94
N PRO A 1153 36.00 -11.19 -9.03
CA PRO A 1153 36.20 -11.73 -10.38
C PRO A 1153 37.68 -12.01 -10.64
N SER A 1154 38.06 -13.26 -10.93
CA SER A 1154 39.40 -13.55 -11.45
C SER A 1154 39.51 -13.18 -12.93
N LYS A 1155 40.75 -13.10 -13.40
CA LYS A 1155 41.12 -12.53 -14.71
C LYS A 1155 40.75 -13.42 -15.91
N GLU A 1156 40.23 -14.64 -15.73
CA GLU A 1156 39.81 -15.54 -16.83
C GLU A 1156 38.54 -16.35 -16.48
N PRO A 1157 37.55 -16.49 -17.40
CA PRO A 1157 36.48 -17.47 -17.24
C PRO A 1157 36.95 -18.88 -17.64
N LEU A 1158 36.71 -19.88 -16.77
CA LEU A 1158 37.03 -21.29 -17.02
C LEU A 1158 36.19 -21.89 -18.17
N ASN A 1159 36.85 -22.42 -19.20
CA ASN A 1159 36.23 -23.12 -20.33
C ASN A 1159 35.87 -24.58 -19.94
N LEU A 1160 34.60 -24.82 -19.58
CA LEU A 1160 34.10 -26.12 -19.11
C LEU A 1160 33.73 -27.13 -20.24
N SER A 1161 33.92 -26.77 -21.51
CA SER A 1161 33.53 -27.64 -22.65
C SER A 1161 34.42 -28.88 -22.82
N VAL A 1162 35.61 -28.90 -22.21
CA VAL A 1162 36.56 -30.04 -22.28
C VAL A 1162 36.25 -31.17 -21.29
N HIS A 1163 35.26 -31.02 -20.40
CA HIS A 1163 34.98 -32.03 -19.36
C HIS A 1163 33.90 -33.07 -19.70
N ARG A 1164 33.42 -33.12 -20.95
CA ARG A 1164 32.37 -34.07 -21.37
C ARG A 1164 32.82 -35.52 -21.58
N ASP A 1165 34.13 -35.82 -21.61
CA ASP A 1165 34.64 -37.18 -21.93
C ASP A 1165 35.35 -37.93 -20.79
N SER A 1166 35.27 -37.48 -19.53
CA SER A 1166 35.75 -38.33 -18.43
C SER A 1166 34.96 -38.19 -17.12
N LYS A 1167 33.70 -38.61 -17.14
CA LYS A 1167 33.10 -39.51 -16.13
C LYS A 1167 31.66 -39.87 -16.46
#